data_AF-A0AAD6U8G1-F1
#
_entry.id   AF-A0AAD6U8G1-F1
#
_cell.length_a   1.000
_cell.length_b   1.000
_cell.length_c   1.000
_cell.angle_alpha   90.00
_cell.angle_beta   90.00
_cell.angle_gamma   90.00
#
_symmetry.space_group_name_H-M   'P 1'
#
loop_
_entity.id
_entity.type
_entity.pdbx_description
1 polymer ?
#
loop_
_entity_poly.entity_id
_entity_poly.type
_entity_poly.pdbx_seq_one_letter_code
_entity_poly.pdbx_strand_id
1 'polypeptide(L)'
;MALGYGPLVECTTVTNVSSQKPICPFDHRNENGELVQPLMKRLECQVKFRVYEPEEEYRSRCPYILITSSGAHTHPIPLPTKTPPSVRSQVFQLLDDLAEDMPEITPRRFLRHPQVKSFLAAKFPHIKHPTLSNLHVSLSNRSHLQAYIKQAKEVHCPYGTGWEAIVRLKALQDEKLHPSEHYIRRIIVLDNGAVDHHEEDDDDPSFKDDKLRIIVCMSPKASARLLERGSYLQSDIAFKRIIDFLEFEMACMDRDANTSLVFCRVFLNRQSAAAHLHVFSAIEDIVFQDTGRRLKWRHLHAEDLDEHEGMILQWGADQHRGQAKGLGLHLQALAAKMPVKQDLHQPERTIQSLTPYEHLHRTFRLCSNHYYRNINTCPVSCEVKRLMRSLLCMEHVDWDGTVAAIEEKGGKAGRDWLKDKQSTHFAFQAICWERSFIPWAIWKAGDSHTNLVESVHRDVNHHGVHCSLYSALQKGQAFDSFKMRTLEVFETYGVRPTYRSGHISENAFTNLRRRDNAQRRILLAQDQIIMKYNHKLTSSYEHLLRSREKIVHKLKTNYAHYDISDQVQKLVQTAEKALEAYNKVKMEGVDLLNTGTGKSLIYVCQLHLLGLDVILVNKVVKRLAILRRDQDTASSLPVLLESEIYSLLPEKAR
;
A
#
# COMPACT_ATOMS: atom_id res chain seq x y z
N MET A 1 -36.00 -37.20 -8.49
CA MET A 1 -34.56 -37.09 -8.78
C MET A 1 -34.35 -37.74 -10.14
N ALA A 2 -33.91 -36.99 -11.16
CA ALA A 2 -33.53 -37.59 -12.44
C ALA A 2 -32.23 -38.37 -12.23
N LEU A 3 -32.23 -39.66 -12.59
CA LEU A 3 -31.08 -40.55 -12.49
C LEU A 3 -30.16 -40.28 -13.70
N GLY A 4 -28.99 -39.67 -13.47
CA GLY A 4 -27.94 -39.50 -14.48
C GLY A 4 -26.96 -38.37 -14.15
N TYR A 5 -25.92 -38.20 -14.97
CA TYR A 5 -24.93 -37.11 -14.84
C TYR A 5 -24.59 -36.51 -16.22
N GLY A 6 -24.45 -35.18 -16.27
CA GLY A 6 -23.99 -34.47 -17.47
C GLY A 6 -24.98 -34.50 -18.67
N PRO A 7 -24.47 -34.45 -19.92
CA PRO A 7 -25.26 -34.42 -21.17
C PRO A 7 -26.17 -35.63 -21.46
N LEU A 8 -26.13 -36.65 -20.59
CA LEU A 8 -26.93 -37.88 -20.67
C LEU A 8 -28.28 -37.76 -19.94
N VAL A 9 -28.49 -36.68 -19.18
CA VAL A 9 -29.74 -36.46 -18.43
C VAL A 9 -30.80 -35.83 -19.33
N GLU A 10 -32.06 -36.24 -19.13
CA GLU A 10 -33.20 -35.62 -19.80
C GLU A 10 -33.26 -34.11 -19.53
N CYS A 11 -33.37 -33.32 -20.60
CA CYS A 11 -33.35 -31.87 -20.51
C CYS A 11 -34.69 -31.34 -19.99
N THR A 12 -34.67 -30.70 -18.83
CA THR A 12 -35.84 -30.01 -18.25
C THR A 12 -35.79 -28.50 -18.47
N THR A 13 -34.92 -28.03 -19.36
CA THR A 13 -34.69 -26.61 -19.58
C THR A 13 -35.87 -25.98 -20.31
N VAL A 14 -36.46 -24.97 -19.69
CA VAL A 14 -37.52 -24.16 -20.27
C VAL A 14 -37.09 -22.71 -20.27
N THR A 15 -37.35 -22.01 -21.38
CA THR A 15 -37.07 -20.59 -21.52
C THR A 15 -38.31 -19.87 -22.04
N ASN A 16 -38.44 -18.59 -21.72
CA ASN A 16 -39.51 -17.77 -22.27
C ASN A 16 -39.31 -17.59 -23.78
N VAL A 17 -40.40 -17.55 -24.54
CA VAL A 17 -40.38 -17.26 -25.99
C VAL A 17 -39.67 -15.93 -26.29
N SER A 18 -39.78 -14.95 -25.40
CA SER A 18 -39.10 -13.65 -25.50
C SER A 18 -37.57 -13.71 -25.39
N SER A 19 -36.99 -14.85 -25.02
CA SER A 19 -35.53 -15.00 -24.90
C SER A 19 -34.81 -15.13 -26.25
N GLN A 20 -35.54 -15.38 -27.34
CA GLN A 20 -35.01 -15.54 -28.71
C GLN A 20 -33.83 -16.52 -28.82
N LYS A 21 -33.79 -17.56 -27.97
CA LYS A 21 -32.77 -18.61 -28.02
C LYS A 21 -33.27 -19.78 -28.87
N PRO A 22 -32.75 -19.98 -30.09
CA PRO A 22 -33.18 -21.07 -30.96
C PRO A 22 -32.67 -22.43 -30.49
N ILE A 23 -31.57 -22.47 -29.73
CA ILE A 23 -30.88 -23.68 -29.27
C ILE A 23 -30.88 -23.78 -27.73
N CYS A 24 -30.81 -25.01 -27.23
CA CYS A 24 -30.66 -25.27 -25.80
C CYS A 24 -29.32 -24.71 -25.27
N PRO A 25 -29.28 -24.07 -24.08
CA PRO A 25 -28.05 -23.57 -23.49
C PRO A 25 -27.13 -24.67 -22.91
N PHE A 26 -27.55 -25.93 -22.92
CA PHE A 26 -26.77 -27.06 -22.43
C PHE A 26 -26.42 -27.98 -23.59
N ASP A 27 -25.27 -28.66 -23.47
CA ASP A 27 -24.87 -29.69 -24.41
C ASP A 27 -25.60 -30.99 -24.10
N HIS A 28 -26.05 -31.67 -25.15
CA HIS A 28 -26.75 -32.95 -25.11
C HIS A 28 -26.01 -33.98 -25.96
N ARG A 29 -26.18 -35.27 -25.68
CA ARG A 29 -25.72 -36.31 -26.62
C ARG A 29 -26.85 -36.72 -27.56
N ASN A 30 -26.56 -36.77 -28.87
CA ASN A 30 -27.46 -37.36 -29.86
C ASN A 30 -27.40 -38.90 -29.80
N GLU A 31 -28.21 -39.57 -30.64
CA GLU A 31 -28.26 -41.04 -30.72
C GLU A 31 -26.91 -41.67 -31.11
N ASN A 32 -26.04 -40.92 -31.80
CA ASN A 32 -24.69 -41.32 -32.19
C ASN A 32 -23.64 -41.06 -31.09
N GLY A 33 -24.06 -40.51 -29.95
CA GLY A 33 -23.19 -40.16 -28.83
C GLY A 33 -22.40 -38.87 -29.00
N GLU A 34 -22.68 -38.04 -30.00
CA GLU A 34 -21.99 -36.76 -30.23
C GLU A 34 -22.60 -35.63 -29.40
N LEU A 35 -21.78 -34.68 -28.95
CA LEU A 35 -22.26 -33.49 -28.24
C LEU A 35 -22.89 -32.49 -29.21
N VAL A 36 -24.14 -32.14 -28.97
CA VAL A 36 -24.95 -31.23 -29.79
C VAL A 36 -25.74 -30.26 -28.92
N GLN A 37 -26.11 -29.12 -29.51
CA GLN A 37 -27.05 -28.15 -28.93
C GLN A 37 -28.35 -28.16 -29.74
N PRO A 38 -29.36 -28.96 -29.33
CA PRO A 38 -30.57 -29.15 -30.10
C PRO A 38 -31.44 -27.89 -30.11
N LEU A 39 -32.28 -27.78 -31.13
CA LEU A 39 -33.26 -26.70 -31.25
C LEU A 39 -34.32 -26.78 -30.14
N MET A 40 -34.68 -25.63 -29.60
CA MET A 40 -35.73 -25.52 -28.58
C MET A 40 -37.11 -25.70 -29.22
N LYS A 41 -37.95 -26.56 -28.63
CA LYS A 41 -39.35 -26.74 -29.06
C LYS A 41 -40.23 -25.65 -28.47
N ARG A 42 -41.01 -24.97 -29.32
CA ARG A 42 -42.03 -24.00 -28.87
C ARG A 42 -43.25 -24.74 -28.32
N LEU A 43 -43.67 -24.38 -27.09
CA LEU A 43 -44.92 -24.85 -26.49
C LEU A 43 -45.98 -23.75 -26.65
N GLU A 44 -47.06 -24.05 -27.36
CA GLU A 44 -48.16 -23.10 -27.56
C GLU A 44 -49.14 -23.11 -26.40
N CYS A 45 -49.67 -21.94 -26.04
CA CYS A 45 -50.70 -21.79 -25.03
C CYS A 45 -52.08 -21.77 -25.69
N GLN A 46 -52.97 -22.68 -25.29
CA GLN A 46 -54.34 -22.74 -25.79
C GLN A 46 -55.35 -21.93 -24.95
N VAL A 47 -54.86 -21.26 -23.89
CA VAL A 47 -55.70 -20.46 -23.00
C VAL A 47 -56.05 -19.14 -23.67
N LYS A 48 -57.34 -18.77 -23.58
CA LYS A 48 -57.87 -17.50 -24.10
C LYS A 48 -58.18 -16.57 -22.93
N PHE A 49 -57.57 -15.38 -22.96
CA PHE A 49 -57.90 -14.28 -22.07
C PHE A 49 -58.94 -13.37 -22.74
N ARG A 50 -60.01 -13.03 -22.02
CA ARG A 50 -60.94 -11.96 -22.42
C ARG A 50 -60.81 -10.83 -21.40
N VAL A 51 -60.55 -9.63 -21.91
CA VAL A 51 -60.45 -8.41 -21.12
C VAL A 51 -61.71 -7.60 -21.39
N TYR A 52 -62.45 -7.28 -20.34
CA TYR A 52 -63.66 -6.47 -20.38
C TYR A 52 -63.32 -5.13 -19.71
N GLU A 53 -63.25 -4.09 -20.53
CA GLU A 53 -62.98 -2.73 -20.10
C GLU A 53 -64.28 -1.92 -20.16
N PRO A 54 -64.62 -1.13 -19.13
CA PRO A 54 -65.75 -0.23 -19.21
C PRO A 54 -65.50 0.86 -20.26
N GLU A 55 -66.53 1.18 -21.03
CA GLU A 55 -66.48 2.26 -22.02
C GLU A 55 -66.15 3.59 -21.32
N GLU A 56 -65.56 4.52 -22.08
CA GLU A 56 -64.93 5.73 -21.54
C GLU A 56 -65.87 6.54 -20.62
N GLU A 57 -67.14 6.66 -21.00
CA GLU A 57 -68.17 7.37 -20.23
C GLU A 57 -68.55 6.70 -18.89
N TYR A 58 -68.28 5.40 -18.71
CA TYR A 58 -68.59 4.65 -17.48
C TYR A 58 -67.39 4.48 -16.55
N ARG A 59 -66.17 4.87 -16.95
CA ARG A 59 -64.94 4.68 -16.16
C ARG A 59 -64.96 5.41 -14.81
N SER A 60 -65.68 6.53 -14.70
CA SER A 60 -65.85 7.26 -13.43
C SER A 60 -66.68 6.49 -12.40
N ARG A 61 -67.56 5.58 -12.86
CA ARG A 61 -68.46 4.77 -12.03
C ARG A 61 -67.95 3.34 -11.82
N CYS A 62 -67.21 2.80 -12.79
CA CYS A 62 -66.56 1.50 -12.71
C CYS A 62 -65.07 1.65 -13.07
N PRO A 63 -64.17 1.79 -12.09
CA PRO A 63 -62.74 1.90 -12.36
C PRO A 63 -62.05 0.55 -12.57
N TYR A 64 -62.81 -0.56 -12.62
CA TYR A 64 -62.27 -1.91 -12.65
C TYR A 64 -62.36 -2.54 -14.04
N ILE A 65 -61.32 -3.29 -14.40
CA ILE A 65 -61.28 -4.14 -15.61
C ILE A 65 -61.49 -5.58 -15.17
N LEU A 66 -62.38 -6.31 -15.86
CA LEU A 66 -62.56 -7.74 -15.63
C LEU A 66 -61.72 -8.53 -16.64
N ILE A 67 -60.81 -9.36 -16.14
CA ILE A 67 -60.04 -10.29 -16.97
C ILE A 67 -60.52 -11.72 -16.67
N THR A 68 -61.02 -12.42 -17.68
CA THR A 68 -61.40 -13.83 -17.58
C THR A 68 -60.44 -14.69 -18.39
N SER A 69 -60.14 -15.88 -17.89
CA SER A 69 -59.27 -16.86 -18.54
C SER A 69 -60.06 -18.16 -18.77
N SER A 70 -59.92 -18.76 -19.95
CA SER A 70 -60.60 -20.02 -20.30
C SER A 70 -59.68 -20.97 -21.06
N GLY A 71 -59.76 -22.27 -20.74
CA GLY A 71 -58.88 -23.32 -21.28
C GLY A 71 -57.86 -23.84 -20.24
N ALA A 72 -57.10 -24.86 -20.62
CA ALA A 72 -56.04 -25.45 -19.80
C ALA A 72 -54.64 -25.09 -20.34
N HIS A 73 -53.70 -24.78 -19.45
CA HIS A 73 -52.30 -24.54 -19.83
C HIS A 73 -51.60 -25.87 -20.15
N THR A 74 -50.93 -25.92 -21.31
CA THR A 74 -50.13 -27.07 -21.81
C THR A 74 -48.63 -26.85 -21.67
N HIS A 75 -48.22 -25.79 -20.97
CA HIS A 75 -46.84 -25.39 -20.75
C HIS A 75 -46.64 -24.99 -19.29
N PRO A 76 -45.41 -25.06 -18.75
CA PRO A 76 -45.12 -24.59 -17.41
C PRO A 76 -45.27 -23.06 -17.31
N ILE A 77 -45.43 -22.56 -16.08
CA ILE A 77 -45.55 -21.12 -15.81
C ILE A 77 -44.32 -20.40 -16.38
N PRO A 78 -44.49 -19.39 -17.25
CA PRO A 78 -43.37 -18.64 -17.80
C PRO A 78 -42.51 -18.02 -16.69
N LEU A 79 -41.19 -17.99 -16.90
CA LEU A 79 -40.26 -17.42 -15.94
C LEU A 79 -40.55 -15.91 -15.76
N PRO A 80 -40.60 -15.35 -14.53
CA PRO A 80 -40.92 -13.93 -14.34
C PRO A 80 -39.70 -13.05 -14.63
N THR A 81 -39.30 -12.95 -15.90
CA THR A 81 -38.06 -12.28 -16.31
C THR A 81 -38.19 -10.76 -16.46
N LYS A 82 -39.42 -10.26 -16.67
CA LYS A 82 -39.71 -8.82 -16.75
C LYS A 82 -40.06 -8.25 -15.38
N THR A 83 -39.49 -7.09 -15.03
CA THR A 83 -39.85 -6.38 -13.79
C THR A 83 -41.15 -5.61 -14.00
N PRO A 84 -42.16 -5.75 -13.13
CA PRO A 84 -43.37 -4.95 -13.20
C PRO A 84 -43.07 -3.44 -13.10
N PRO A 85 -43.84 -2.55 -13.78
CA PRO A 85 -43.59 -1.12 -13.76
C PRO A 85 -43.50 -0.53 -12.35
N SER A 86 -44.39 -0.93 -11.44
CA SER A 86 -44.39 -0.45 -10.05
C SER A 86 -43.13 -0.82 -9.26
N VAL A 87 -42.56 -1.99 -9.51
CA VAL A 87 -41.28 -2.42 -8.89
C VAL A 87 -40.11 -1.71 -9.57
N ARG A 88 -40.16 -1.55 -10.89
CA ARG A 88 -39.14 -0.77 -11.62
C ARG A 88 -39.07 0.66 -11.09
N SER A 89 -40.20 1.34 -10.93
CA SER A 89 -40.24 2.70 -10.37
C SER A 89 -39.60 2.80 -9.00
N GLN A 90 -39.82 1.81 -8.12
CA GLN A 90 -39.16 1.77 -6.81
C GLN A 90 -37.64 1.59 -6.91
N VAL A 91 -37.16 0.80 -7.87
CA VAL A 91 -35.71 0.67 -8.11
C VAL A 91 -35.11 1.98 -8.62
N PHE A 92 -35.81 2.69 -9.51
CA PHE A 92 -35.34 4.01 -9.98
C PHE A 92 -35.38 5.06 -8.89
N GLN A 93 -36.44 5.10 -8.07
CA GLN A 93 -36.49 5.98 -6.91
C GLN A 93 -35.32 5.72 -5.95
N LEU A 94 -35.01 4.46 -5.67
CA LEU A 94 -33.82 4.13 -4.90
C LEU A 94 -32.54 4.61 -5.57
N LEU A 95 -32.40 4.50 -6.89
CA LEU A 95 -31.22 5.01 -7.60
C LEU A 95 -31.13 6.54 -7.54
N ASP A 96 -32.27 7.24 -7.60
CA ASP A 96 -32.35 8.69 -7.47
C ASP A 96 -31.96 9.15 -6.07
N ASP A 97 -32.36 8.42 -5.03
CA ASP A 97 -31.93 8.66 -3.64
C ASP A 97 -30.41 8.46 -3.45
N LEU A 98 -29.74 7.77 -4.38
CA LEU A 98 -28.29 7.57 -4.42
C LEU A 98 -27.57 8.54 -5.35
N ALA A 99 -28.19 9.66 -5.77
CA ALA A 99 -27.65 10.59 -6.77
C ALA A 99 -26.17 10.95 -6.57
N GLU A 100 -25.72 11.17 -5.32
CA GLU A 100 -24.32 11.50 -5.01
C GLU A 100 -23.34 10.37 -5.31
N ASP A 101 -23.75 9.11 -5.10
CA ASP A 101 -22.92 7.92 -5.34
C ASP A 101 -23.09 7.36 -6.76
N MET A 102 -24.07 7.84 -7.53
CA MET A 102 -24.43 7.35 -8.86
C MET A 102 -23.24 7.11 -9.81
N PRO A 103 -22.24 8.00 -9.93
CA PRO A 103 -21.08 7.78 -10.79
C PRO A 103 -20.39 6.41 -10.55
N GLU A 104 -20.38 5.98 -9.29
CA GLU A 104 -19.68 4.80 -8.78
C GLU A 104 -20.57 3.57 -8.61
N ILE A 105 -21.90 3.72 -8.77
CA ILE A 105 -22.84 2.63 -8.61
C ILE A 105 -22.61 1.56 -9.68
N THR A 106 -22.49 0.32 -9.21
CA THR A 106 -22.48 -0.92 -10.01
C THR A 106 -23.51 -1.86 -9.39
N PRO A 107 -23.97 -2.91 -10.08
CA PRO A 107 -24.91 -3.88 -9.52
C PRO A 107 -24.46 -4.40 -8.16
N ARG A 108 -23.15 -4.68 -8.01
CA ARG A 108 -22.58 -5.14 -6.74
C ARG A 108 -22.59 -4.07 -5.66
N ARG A 109 -22.26 -2.80 -5.98
CA ARG A 109 -22.28 -1.69 -5.01
C ARG A 109 -23.70 -1.33 -4.61
N PHE A 110 -24.63 -1.26 -5.56
CA PHE A 110 -26.06 -1.04 -5.32
C PHE A 110 -26.63 -2.06 -4.33
N LEU A 111 -26.41 -3.36 -4.58
CA LEU A 111 -26.87 -4.44 -3.69
C LEU A 111 -26.26 -4.39 -2.28
N ARG A 112 -25.09 -3.77 -2.12
CA ARG A 112 -24.41 -3.66 -0.82
C ARG A 112 -24.68 -2.33 -0.12
N HIS A 113 -25.32 -1.38 -0.80
CA HIS A 113 -25.49 -0.01 -0.34
C HIS A 113 -26.30 0.04 0.96
N PRO A 114 -25.87 0.81 1.98
CA PRO A 114 -26.60 0.92 3.25
C PRO A 114 -28.06 1.35 3.07
N GLN A 115 -28.34 2.37 2.25
CA GLN A 115 -29.73 2.81 2.01
C GLN A 115 -30.58 1.73 1.33
N VAL A 116 -30.03 0.99 0.36
CA VAL A 116 -30.75 -0.13 -0.28
C VAL A 116 -31.05 -1.25 0.72
N LYS A 117 -30.09 -1.58 1.60
CA LYS A 117 -30.29 -2.57 2.66
C LYS A 117 -31.34 -2.12 3.67
N SER A 118 -31.30 -0.86 4.09
CA SER A 118 -32.28 -0.28 5.02
C SER A 118 -33.68 -0.28 4.42
N PHE A 119 -33.82 0.11 3.14
CA PHE A 119 -35.08 0.04 2.41
C PHE A 119 -35.63 -1.39 2.37
N LEU A 120 -34.79 -2.36 2.01
CA LEU A 120 -35.21 -3.77 1.93
C LEU A 120 -35.57 -4.35 3.31
N ALA A 121 -34.83 -4.00 4.36
CA ALA A 121 -35.13 -4.42 5.73
C ALA A 121 -36.46 -3.83 6.22
N ALA A 122 -36.70 -2.54 5.96
CA ALA A 122 -37.96 -1.89 6.31
C ALA A 122 -39.15 -2.49 5.55
N LYS A 123 -38.94 -2.85 4.27
CA LYS A 123 -40.01 -3.42 3.44
C LYS A 123 -40.28 -4.91 3.72
N PHE A 124 -39.27 -5.65 4.15
CA PHE A 124 -39.37 -7.08 4.43
C PHE A 124 -38.85 -7.40 5.85
N PRO A 125 -39.52 -6.93 6.92
CA PRO A 125 -39.04 -7.03 8.30
C PRO A 125 -38.92 -8.49 8.79
N HIS A 126 -39.67 -9.40 8.18
CA HIS A 126 -39.66 -10.83 8.53
C HIS A 126 -38.54 -11.63 7.85
N ILE A 127 -37.78 -11.02 6.94
CA ILE A 127 -36.68 -11.66 6.23
C ILE A 127 -35.37 -11.15 6.84
N LYS A 128 -34.54 -12.05 7.38
CA LYS A 128 -33.28 -11.67 8.05
C LYS A 128 -32.30 -10.93 7.14
N HIS A 129 -32.21 -11.32 5.87
CA HIS A 129 -31.30 -10.76 4.87
C HIS A 129 -32.03 -10.55 3.54
N PRO A 130 -32.92 -9.56 3.45
CA PRO A 130 -33.70 -9.35 2.24
C PRO A 130 -32.80 -8.85 1.10
N THR A 131 -33.16 -9.22 -0.11
CA THR A 131 -32.45 -8.88 -1.34
C THR A 131 -33.44 -8.30 -2.35
N LEU A 132 -32.94 -7.72 -3.45
CA LEU A 132 -33.83 -7.21 -4.51
C LEU A 132 -34.71 -8.31 -5.13
N SER A 133 -34.32 -9.59 -5.06
CA SER A 133 -35.18 -10.68 -5.56
C SER A 133 -36.48 -10.83 -4.75
N ASN A 134 -36.49 -10.35 -3.49
CA ASN A 134 -37.70 -10.29 -2.67
C ASN A 134 -38.67 -9.20 -3.14
N LEU A 135 -38.18 -8.15 -3.83
CA LEU A 135 -39.06 -7.22 -4.55
C LEU A 135 -39.65 -7.89 -5.79
N HIS A 136 -38.79 -8.52 -6.59
CA HIS A 136 -39.19 -9.30 -7.75
C HIS A 136 -38.04 -10.19 -8.25
N VAL A 137 -38.33 -11.44 -8.60
CA VAL A 137 -37.31 -12.44 -8.98
C VAL A 137 -36.44 -12.02 -10.17
N SER A 138 -36.96 -11.19 -11.08
CA SER A 138 -36.20 -10.66 -12.22
C SER A 138 -34.96 -9.87 -11.81
N LEU A 139 -34.96 -9.25 -10.63
CA LEU A 139 -33.85 -8.43 -10.12
C LEU A 139 -32.67 -9.28 -9.62
N SER A 140 -32.81 -10.60 -9.58
CA SER A 140 -31.69 -11.53 -9.43
C SER A 140 -30.72 -11.47 -10.62
N ASN A 141 -31.20 -11.04 -11.80
CA ASN A 141 -30.36 -10.88 -12.98
C ASN A 141 -29.56 -9.58 -12.89
N ARG A 142 -28.24 -9.71 -12.67
CA ARG A 142 -27.33 -8.56 -12.54
C ARG A 142 -27.21 -7.72 -13.82
N SER A 143 -27.34 -8.32 -14.99
CA SER A 143 -27.33 -7.59 -16.27
C SER A 143 -28.59 -6.75 -16.45
N HIS A 144 -29.73 -7.25 -15.96
CA HIS A 144 -30.98 -6.48 -15.94
C HIS A 144 -30.87 -5.27 -15.00
N LEU A 145 -30.33 -5.49 -13.80
CA LEU A 145 -30.06 -4.39 -12.86
C LEU A 145 -29.03 -3.39 -13.42
N GLN A 146 -28.00 -3.87 -14.12
CA GLN A 146 -27.02 -3.02 -14.81
C GLN A 146 -27.69 -2.11 -15.84
N ALA A 147 -28.70 -2.60 -16.57
CA ALA A 147 -29.42 -1.78 -17.54
C ALA A 147 -30.20 -0.63 -16.87
N TYR A 148 -30.82 -0.88 -15.70
CA TYR A 148 -31.47 0.18 -14.93
C TYR A 148 -30.47 1.20 -14.37
N ILE A 149 -29.35 0.72 -13.81
CA ILE A 149 -28.28 1.59 -13.35
C ILE A 149 -27.73 2.44 -14.50
N LYS A 150 -27.55 1.87 -15.69
CA LYS A 150 -27.07 2.61 -16.87
C LYS A 150 -28.05 3.73 -17.24
N GLN A 151 -29.33 3.44 -17.30
CA GLN A 151 -30.37 4.46 -17.55
C GLN A 151 -30.34 5.58 -16.51
N ALA A 152 -30.23 5.23 -15.22
CA ALA A 152 -30.11 6.24 -14.17
C ALA A 152 -28.82 7.05 -14.30
N LYS A 153 -27.68 6.43 -14.65
CA LYS A 153 -26.42 7.15 -14.91
C LYS A 153 -26.51 8.09 -16.11
N GLU A 154 -27.23 7.74 -17.16
CA GLU A 154 -27.45 8.63 -18.31
C GLU A 154 -28.22 9.91 -17.91
N VAL A 155 -29.09 9.82 -16.89
CA VAL A 155 -29.82 10.97 -16.33
C VAL A 155 -28.96 11.78 -15.36
N HIS A 156 -28.30 11.11 -14.40
CA HIS A 156 -27.54 11.77 -13.32
C HIS A 156 -26.14 12.21 -13.73
N CYS A 157 -25.54 11.54 -14.73
CA CYS A 157 -24.20 11.80 -15.23
C CYS A 157 -24.22 11.93 -16.77
N PRO A 158 -24.96 12.90 -17.35
CA PRO A 158 -25.17 13.00 -18.79
C PRO A 158 -23.88 13.27 -19.58
N TYR A 159 -22.86 13.83 -18.93
CA TYR A 159 -21.54 14.10 -19.51
C TYR A 159 -20.49 13.03 -19.09
N GLY A 160 -20.95 11.88 -18.61
CA GLY A 160 -20.10 10.83 -18.06
C GLY A 160 -19.53 11.19 -16.68
N THR A 161 -18.41 10.55 -16.33
CA THR A 161 -17.75 10.70 -15.02
C THR A 161 -16.25 11.04 -15.14
N GLY A 162 -15.79 11.28 -16.38
CA GLY A 162 -14.41 11.62 -16.74
C GLY A 162 -14.19 13.12 -16.89
N TRP A 163 -13.31 13.49 -17.82
CA TRP A 163 -12.86 14.87 -18.05
C TRP A 163 -14.00 15.83 -18.42
N GLU A 164 -14.87 15.42 -19.34
CA GLU A 164 -15.99 16.23 -19.86
C GLU A 164 -16.96 16.60 -18.75
N ALA A 165 -17.15 15.72 -17.77
CA ALA A 165 -17.97 15.98 -16.59
C ALA A 165 -17.37 17.10 -15.73
N ILE A 166 -16.03 17.14 -15.56
CA ILE A 166 -15.35 18.20 -14.81
C ILE A 166 -15.44 19.54 -15.53
N VAL A 167 -15.23 19.56 -16.85
CA VAL A 167 -15.38 20.78 -17.65
C VAL A 167 -16.79 21.34 -17.49
N ARG A 168 -17.82 20.48 -17.55
CA ARG A 168 -19.20 20.91 -17.33
C ARG A 168 -19.45 21.39 -15.90
N LEU A 169 -18.91 20.71 -14.88
CA LEU A 169 -19.00 21.15 -13.49
C LEU A 169 -18.42 22.54 -13.29
N LYS A 170 -17.23 22.82 -13.87
CA LYS A 170 -16.62 24.15 -13.79
C LYS A 170 -17.49 25.20 -14.46
N ALA A 171 -18.02 24.92 -15.66
CA ALA A 171 -18.93 25.84 -16.33
C ALA A 171 -20.19 26.13 -15.49
N LEU A 172 -20.77 25.11 -14.87
CA LEU A 172 -21.93 25.27 -13.97
C LEU A 172 -21.59 26.08 -12.71
N GLN A 173 -20.42 25.83 -12.11
CA GLN A 173 -19.92 26.59 -10.97
C GLN A 173 -19.76 28.07 -11.35
N ASP A 174 -19.20 28.36 -12.53
CA ASP A 174 -19.00 29.74 -13.01
C ASP A 174 -20.31 30.47 -13.32
N GLU A 175 -21.30 29.76 -13.83
CA GLU A 175 -22.61 30.31 -14.17
C GLU A 175 -23.48 30.53 -12.92
N LYS A 176 -23.42 29.63 -11.93
CA LYS A 176 -24.42 29.54 -10.87
C LYS A 176 -23.92 29.91 -9.47
N LEU A 177 -22.62 29.79 -9.20
CA LEU A 177 -22.06 29.96 -7.86
C LEU A 177 -21.26 31.24 -7.75
N HIS A 178 -21.30 31.87 -6.59
CA HIS A 178 -20.48 33.04 -6.31
C HIS A 178 -18.98 32.63 -6.27
N PRO A 179 -18.02 33.47 -6.70
CA PRO A 179 -16.59 33.13 -6.68
C PRO A 179 -16.05 32.66 -5.32
N SER A 180 -16.68 33.06 -4.22
CA SER A 180 -16.33 32.60 -2.85
C SER A 180 -16.65 31.12 -2.60
N GLU A 181 -17.52 30.53 -3.41
CA GLU A 181 -17.97 29.13 -3.32
C GLU A 181 -17.28 28.22 -4.33
N HIS A 182 -16.45 28.79 -5.21
CA HIS A 182 -15.74 28.06 -6.24
C HIS A 182 -14.69 27.15 -5.61
N TYR A 183 -14.83 25.84 -5.80
CA TYR A 183 -13.84 24.84 -5.38
C TYR A 183 -12.94 24.44 -6.54
N ILE A 184 -13.46 24.28 -7.76
CA ILE A 184 -12.65 24.08 -8.96
C ILE A 184 -12.13 25.45 -9.39
N ARG A 185 -10.85 25.73 -9.16
CA ARG A 185 -10.28 27.08 -9.38
C ARG A 185 -9.64 27.25 -10.73
N ARG A 186 -8.99 26.21 -11.25
CA ARG A 186 -8.32 26.22 -12.55
C ARG A 186 -8.51 24.88 -13.25
N ILE A 187 -8.78 24.93 -14.56
CA ILE A 187 -8.63 23.80 -15.47
C ILE A 187 -7.59 24.23 -16.49
N ILE A 188 -6.51 23.45 -16.61
CA ILE A 188 -5.40 23.72 -17.52
C ILE A 188 -5.30 22.52 -18.47
N VAL A 189 -5.21 22.82 -19.77
CA VAL A 189 -4.99 21.84 -20.83
C VAL A 189 -3.86 22.37 -21.71
N LEU A 190 -2.81 21.58 -21.87
CA LEU A 190 -1.67 21.91 -22.72
C LEU A 190 -1.42 20.74 -23.67
N ASP A 191 -1.18 21.03 -24.94
CA ASP A 191 -0.79 20.00 -25.91
C ASP A 191 0.66 19.56 -25.63
N ASN A 192 0.97 18.27 -25.84
CA ASN A 192 2.27 17.70 -25.48
C ASN A 192 3.48 18.48 -26.01
N GLY A 193 3.43 18.89 -27.28
CA GLY A 193 4.53 19.61 -27.92
C GLY A 193 4.76 21.03 -27.39
N ALA A 194 3.87 21.54 -26.53
CA ALA A 194 4.00 22.85 -25.88
C ALA A 194 4.48 22.73 -24.42
N VAL A 195 4.75 21.52 -23.93
CA VAL A 195 5.26 21.27 -22.58
C VAL A 195 6.77 21.08 -22.66
N ASP A 196 7.52 21.86 -21.88
CA ASP A 196 8.96 21.66 -21.77
C ASP A 196 9.23 20.28 -21.17
N HIS A 197 9.98 19.46 -21.92
CA HIS A 197 10.46 18.17 -21.45
C HIS A 197 11.83 18.32 -20.79
N HIS A 198 11.98 17.70 -19.63
CA HIS A 198 13.20 17.70 -18.86
C HIS A 198 13.75 16.29 -18.70
N GLU A 199 15.07 16.14 -18.60
CA GLU A 199 15.72 14.83 -18.44
C GLU A 199 15.26 14.06 -17.19
N GLU A 200 14.74 14.74 -16.18
CA GLU A 200 14.23 14.12 -14.95
C GLU A 200 12.70 13.88 -14.95
N ASP A 201 12.04 14.10 -16.08
CA ASP A 201 10.63 13.75 -16.23
C ASP A 201 10.48 12.22 -16.37
N ASP A 202 9.90 11.60 -15.35
CA ASP A 202 9.45 10.20 -15.42
C ASP A 202 8.16 10.17 -16.26
N ASP A 203 8.30 10.04 -17.58
CA ASP A 203 7.17 9.79 -18.46
C ASP A 203 6.63 8.38 -18.19
N ASP A 204 5.56 8.28 -17.40
CA ASP A 204 4.85 7.01 -17.21
C ASP A 204 4.13 6.66 -18.53
N PRO A 205 4.56 5.59 -19.24
CA PRO A 205 4.02 5.21 -20.54
C PRO A 205 2.57 4.74 -20.46
N SER A 206 1.99 4.61 -19.26
CA SER A 206 0.58 4.28 -19.07
C SER A 206 -0.37 5.45 -19.37
N PHE A 207 0.10 6.70 -19.36
CA PHE A 207 -0.71 7.87 -19.73
C PHE A 207 -0.77 8.03 -21.26
N LYS A 208 -1.85 7.52 -21.85
CA LYS A 208 -2.10 7.54 -23.31
C LYS A 208 -2.62 8.87 -23.86
N ASP A 209 -2.72 9.89 -23.02
CA ASP A 209 -3.29 11.18 -23.41
C ASP A 209 -2.19 12.08 -23.96
N ASP A 210 -2.38 12.61 -25.17
CA ASP A 210 -1.45 13.54 -25.81
C ASP A 210 -1.48 14.94 -25.17
N LYS A 211 -2.33 15.16 -24.16
CA LYS A 211 -2.48 16.44 -23.47
C LYS A 211 -2.09 16.33 -22.00
N LEU A 212 -1.40 17.35 -21.50
CA LEU A 212 -1.25 17.58 -20.08
C LEU A 212 -2.55 18.21 -19.56
N ARG A 213 -3.16 17.58 -18.56
CA ARG A 213 -4.41 18.02 -17.95
C ARG A 213 -4.19 18.23 -16.46
N ILE A 214 -4.53 19.42 -15.98
CA ILE A 214 -4.41 19.79 -14.56
C ILE A 214 -5.70 20.44 -14.10
N ILE A 215 -6.23 20.00 -12.97
CA ILE A 215 -7.38 20.59 -12.29
C ILE A 215 -6.91 21.02 -10.90
N VAL A 216 -6.93 22.32 -10.64
CA VAL A 216 -6.54 22.88 -9.34
C VAL A 216 -7.80 23.16 -8.53
N CYS A 217 -7.93 22.47 -7.38
CA CYS A 217 -9.05 22.58 -6.47
C CYS A 217 -8.62 23.16 -5.14
N MET A 218 -9.28 24.23 -4.71
CA MET A 218 -8.95 24.98 -3.49
C MET A 218 -10.15 25.84 -3.12
N SER A 219 -10.49 25.93 -1.83
CA SER A 219 -11.50 26.90 -1.38
C SER A 219 -10.85 28.27 -1.09
N PRO A 220 -11.57 29.39 -1.24
CA PRO A 220 -11.06 30.72 -0.86
C PRO A 220 -10.62 30.83 0.60
N LYS A 221 -11.28 30.08 1.49
CA LYS A 221 -10.85 30.01 2.89
C LYS A 221 -9.52 29.28 3.05
N ALA A 222 -9.28 28.26 2.24
CA ALA A 222 -8.01 27.54 2.24
C ALA A 222 -6.88 28.39 1.65
N SER A 223 -7.16 29.23 0.65
CA SER A 223 -6.16 30.15 0.08
C SER A 223 -5.77 31.26 1.05
N ALA A 224 -6.74 31.85 1.76
CA ALA A 224 -6.46 32.78 2.86
C ALA A 224 -5.63 32.13 3.96
N ARG A 225 -6.01 30.92 4.41
CA ARG A 225 -5.24 30.21 5.45
C ARG A 225 -3.85 29.79 5.00
N LEU A 226 -3.67 29.42 3.73
CA LEU A 226 -2.34 29.14 3.20
C LEU A 226 -1.41 30.35 3.35
N LEU A 227 -1.91 31.55 3.07
CA LEU A 227 -1.16 32.79 3.21
C LEU A 227 -0.81 33.08 4.69
N GLU A 228 -1.70 32.79 5.62
CA GLU A 228 -1.55 33.13 7.04
C GLU A 228 -0.77 32.07 7.85
N ARG A 229 -0.94 30.79 7.51
CA ARG A 229 -0.47 29.64 8.31
C ARG A 229 0.51 28.73 7.56
N GLY A 230 0.76 28.96 6.27
CA GLY A 230 1.54 28.09 5.38
C GLY A 230 3.06 28.14 5.57
N SER A 231 3.59 28.21 6.80
CA SER A 231 5.04 28.32 7.01
C SER A 231 5.81 27.01 6.77
N TYR A 232 5.20 25.87 7.12
CA TYR A 232 5.79 24.53 6.95
C TYR A 232 4.87 23.69 6.08
N LEU A 233 5.10 23.73 4.78
CA LEU A 233 4.26 23.03 3.81
C LEU A 233 4.79 21.62 3.58
N GLN A 234 3.86 20.71 3.33
CA GLN A 234 4.16 19.37 2.86
C GLN A 234 3.30 19.03 1.65
N SER A 235 3.84 18.21 0.76
CA SER A 235 3.11 17.72 -0.39
C SER A 235 3.46 16.28 -0.71
N ASP A 236 2.48 15.54 -1.21
CA ASP A 236 2.61 14.14 -1.60
C ASP A 236 1.63 13.87 -2.76
N ILE A 237 1.83 12.76 -3.48
CA ILE A 237 0.97 12.37 -4.59
C ILE A 237 0.38 10.97 -4.35
N ALA A 238 -0.95 10.88 -4.40
CA ALA A 238 -1.68 9.63 -4.31
C ALA A 238 -1.97 9.03 -5.69
N PHE A 239 -1.62 7.74 -5.84
CA PHE A 239 -1.78 6.98 -7.09
C PHE A 239 -3.01 6.05 -7.11
N LYS A 240 -3.55 5.72 -5.93
CA LYS A 240 -4.57 4.66 -5.81
C LYS A 240 -6.00 5.17 -5.95
N ARG A 241 -6.20 6.46 -5.79
CA ARG A 241 -7.54 7.00 -5.55
C ARG A 241 -8.32 7.17 -6.84
N ILE A 242 -7.67 7.52 -7.94
CA ILE A 242 -8.31 7.93 -9.18
C ILE A 242 -7.78 7.08 -10.34
N ILE A 243 -8.66 6.73 -11.26
CA ILE A 243 -8.28 6.05 -12.50
C ILE A 243 -7.79 7.11 -13.50
N ASP A 244 -6.64 6.87 -14.14
CA ASP A 244 -6.01 7.71 -15.18
C ASP A 244 -5.58 9.13 -14.75
N PHE A 245 -5.68 9.45 -13.46
CA PHE A 245 -5.22 10.71 -12.87
C PHE A 245 -4.49 10.44 -11.55
N LEU A 246 -3.59 11.35 -11.24
CA LEU A 246 -2.88 11.43 -9.98
C LEU A 246 -3.50 12.53 -9.14
N GLU A 247 -3.39 12.39 -7.83
CA GLU A 247 -3.91 13.37 -6.88
C GLU A 247 -2.77 13.92 -6.05
N PHE A 248 -2.40 15.18 -6.32
CA PHE A 248 -1.43 15.94 -5.56
C PHE A 248 -2.15 16.69 -4.43
N GLU A 249 -1.63 16.60 -3.22
CA GLU A 249 -2.11 17.36 -2.06
C GLU A 249 -1.02 18.29 -1.55
N MET A 250 -1.42 19.51 -1.19
CA MET A 250 -0.58 20.44 -0.45
C MET A 250 -1.23 20.73 0.90
N ALA A 251 -0.51 20.44 1.98
CA ALA A 251 -1.04 20.45 3.34
C ALA A 251 -0.01 20.95 4.36
N CYS A 252 -0.49 21.33 5.55
CA CYS A 252 0.35 21.56 6.71
C CYS A 252 -0.31 21.04 7.99
N MET A 253 0.48 20.95 9.06
CA MET A 253 -0.02 20.67 10.40
C MET A 253 -0.40 22.00 11.05
N ASP A 254 -1.67 22.16 11.37
CA ASP A 254 -2.08 23.22 12.28
C ASP A 254 -1.66 22.83 13.70
N ARG A 255 -0.74 23.58 14.29
CA ARG A 255 -0.17 23.27 15.61
C ARG A 255 -1.11 23.59 16.76
N ASP A 256 -2.03 24.53 16.58
CA ASP A 256 -2.97 24.95 17.61
C ASP A 256 -4.11 23.93 17.73
N ALA A 257 -4.66 23.54 16.57
CA ALA A 257 -5.69 22.52 16.44
C ALA A 257 -5.12 21.09 16.49
N ASN A 258 -3.80 20.92 16.33
CA ASN A 258 -3.11 19.64 16.21
C ASN A 258 -3.78 18.75 15.14
N THR A 259 -4.06 19.32 13.97
CA THR A 259 -4.76 18.64 12.88
C THR A 259 -4.15 18.98 11.52
N SER A 260 -4.30 18.06 10.56
CA SER A 260 -3.88 18.28 9.18
C SER A 260 -4.86 19.17 8.44
N LEU A 261 -4.32 20.18 7.75
CA LEU A 261 -5.08 21.05 6.86
C LEU A 261 -4.60 20.86 5.43
N VAL A 262 -5.54 20.55 4.55
CA VAL A 262 -5.31 20.51 3.10
C VAL A 262 -5.66 21.88 2.55
N PHE A 263 -4.67 22.55 1.96
CA PHE A 263 -4.88 23.84 1.34
C PHE A 263 -5.36 23.69 -0.10
N CYS A 264 -4.74 22.77 -0.83
CA CYS A 264 -5.01 22.57 -2.25
C CYS A 264 -4.94 21.09 -2.59
N ARG A 265 -5.82 20.70 -3.51
CA ARG A 265 -5.89 19.38 -4.12
C ARG A 265 -5.83 19.54 -5.62
N VAL A 266 -4.98 18.77 -6.27
CA VAL A 266 -4.75 18.90 -7.71
C VAL A 266 -4.88 17.53 -8.36
N PHE A 267 -5.67 17.47 -9.42
CA PHE A 267 -5.77 16.28 -10.27
C PHE A 267 -4.95 16.52 -11.52
N LEU A 268 -3.94 15.69 -11.76
CA LEU A 268 -3.04 15.80 -12.89
C LEU A 268 -2.76 14.43 -13.51
N ASN A 269 -2.62 14.37 -14.82
CA ASN A 269 -2.37 13.11 -15.53
C ASN A 269 -0.89 12.83 -15.77
N ARG A 270 0.04 13.65 -15.28
CA ARG A 270 1.50 13.46 -15.39
C ARG A 270 2.23 14.10 -14.23
N GLN A 271 3.45 13.62 -13.92
CA GLN A 271 4.27 14.14 -12.81
C GLN A 271 5.51 14.94 -13.26
N SER A 272 5.56 15.41 -14.51
CA SER A 272 6.70 16.16 -15.04
C SER A 272 6.96 17.46 -14.26
N ALA A 273 8.17 18.00 -14.39
CA ALA A 273 8.55 19.27 -13.79
C ALA A 273 7.71 20.43 -14.35
N ALA A 274 7.41 20.42 -15.65
CA ALA A 274 6.52 21.40 -16.26
C ALA A 274 5.09 21.32 -15.69
N ALA A 275 4.55 20.11 -15.46
CA ALA A 275 3.24 19.97 -14.83
C ALA A 275 3.21 20.62 -13.44
N HIS A 276 4.21 20.34 -12.61
CA HIS A 276 4.30 20.90 -11.26
C HIS A 276 4.57 22.42 -11.26
N LEU A 277 5.36 22.94 -12.20
CA LEU A 277 5.53 24.38 -12.38
C LEU A 277 4.18 25.09 -12.61
N HIS A 278 3.32 24.51 -13.46
CA HIS A 278 1.97 25.04 -13.68
C HIS A 278 1.08 24.91 -12.44
N VAL A 279 1.22 23.82 -11.67
CA VAL A 279 0.50 23.65 -10.40
C VAL A 279 0.86 24.75 -9.41
N PHE A 280 2.16 24.96 -9.13
CA PHE A 280 2.59 25.95 -8.15
C PHE A 280 2.24 27.38 -8.59
N SER A 281 2.42 27.69 -9.87
CA SER A 281 2.05 29.00 -10.41
C SER A 281 0.54 29.27 -10.32
N ALA A 282 -0.29 28.25 -10.62
CA ALA A 282 -1.74 28.38 -10.51
C ALA A 282 -2.19 28.56 -9.04
N ILE A 283 -1.58 27.86 -8.09
CA ILE A 283 -1.86 28.04 -6.66
C ILE A 283 -1.57 29.47 -6.23
N GLU A 284 -0.41 30.02 -6.60
CA GLU A 284 -0.06 31.39 -6.21
C GLU A 284 -0.97 32.44 -6.85
N ASP A 285 -1.38 32.25 -8.10
CA ASP A 285 -2.36 33.10 -8.76
C ASP A 285 -3.73 33.04 -8.06
N ILE A 286 -4.17 31.85 -7.64
CA ILE A 286 -5.42 31.69 -6.88
C ILE A 286 -5.35 32.44 -5.55
N VAL A 287 -4.26 32.28 -4.80
CA VAL A 287 -4.06 33.00 -3.53
C VAL A 287 -4.10 34.52 -3.75
N PHE A 288 -3.44 35.02 -4.79
CA PHE A 288 -3.48 36.44 -5.11
C PHE A 288 -4.88 36.92 -5.49
N GLN A 289 -5.63 36.13 -6.26
CA GLN A 289 -7.00 36.46 -6.64
C GLN A 289 -7.94 36.51 -5.43
N ASP A 290 -7.79 35.59 -4.48
CA ASP A 290 -8.66 35.52 -3.30
C ASP A 290 -8.30 36.55 -2.22
N THR A 291 -7.02 36.85 -2.05
CA THR A 291 -6.52 37.62 -0.89
C THR A 291 -5.93 38.99 -1.25
N GLY A 292 -5.69 39.25 -2.53
CA GLY A 292 -4.93 40.43 -3.00
C GLY A 292 -3.44 40.39 -2.65
N ARG A 293 -2.95 39.30 -2.04
CA ARG A 293 -1.56 39.14 -1.58
C ARG A 293 -0.92 37.91 -2.20
N ARG A 294 0.36 38.03 -2.54
CA ARG A 294 1.17 36.90 -3.04
C ARG A 294 1.74 36.10 -1.86
N LEU A 295 2.01 34.81 -2.10
CA LEU A 295 2.74 33.99 -1.16
C LEU A 295 4.17 34.54 -1.04
N LYS A 296 4.68 34.63 0.19
CA LYS A 296 6.06 35.01 0.43
C LYS A 296 6.88 33.78 0.78
N TRP A 297 7.93 33.55 0.02
CA TRP A 297 8.96 32.55 0.31
C TRP A 297 10.09 33.21 1.07
N ARG A 298 10.48 32.67 2.22
CA ARG A 298 11.57 33.27 3.02
C ARG A 298 12.85 33.41 2.22
N HIS A 299 13.25 32.35 1.51
CA HIS A 299 14.41 32.36 0.61
C HIS A 299 14.43 33.60 -0.30
N LEU A 300 13.29 33.95 -0.89
CA LEU A 300 13.23 35.05 -1.86
C LEU A 300 12.97 36.42 -1.20
N HIS A 301 12.15 36.47 -0.16
CA HIS A 301 11.55 37.70 0.33
C HIS A 301 12.13 38.22 1.64
N ALA A 302 12.82 37.39 2.44
CA ALA A 302 13.41 37.84 3.70
C ALA A 302 14.57 38.82 3.44
N GLU A 303 14.66 39.88 4.22
CA GLU A 303 15.74 40.87 4.14
C GLU A 303 16.97 40.46 4.96
N ASP A 304 16.79 39.58 5.95
CA ASP A 304 17.87 39.02 6.76
C ASP A 304 17.64 37.53 7.11
N LEU A 305 18.60 36.93 7.81
CA LEU A 305 18.56 35.51 8.14
C LEU A 305 17.56 35.16 9.25
N ASP A 306 17.14 36.12 10.07
CA ASP A 306 16.26 35.91 11.21
C ASP A 306 14.78 36.17 10.86
N GLU A 307 14.50 36.88 9.77
CA GLU A 307 13.13 37.12 9.30
C GLU A 307 12.45 35.81 8.86
N HIS A 308 11.30 35.52 9.47
CA HIS A 308 10.54 34.28 9.25
C HIS A 308 9.01 34.42 9.35
N GLU A 309 8.47 35.61 9.64
CA GLU A 309 7.04 35.78 9.87
C GLU A 309 6.23 35.92 8.58
N GLY A 310 5.10 35.19 8.49
CA GLY A 310 4.19 35.28 7.34
C GLY A 310 4.80 34.81 6.02
N MET A 311 5.83 33.95 6.08
CA MET A 311 6.50 33.39 4.91
C MET A 311 6.51 31.85 4.96
N ILE A 312 6.62 31.24 3.79
CA ILE A 312 6.94 29.83 3.60
C ILE A 312 8.41 29.65 3.94
N LEU A 313 8.67 28.83 4.96
CA LEU A 313 9.99 28.60 5.55
C LEU A 313 10.62 27.31 5.07
N GLN A 314 9.79 26.29 4.86
CA GLN A 314 10.23 24.97 4.44
C GLN A 314 9.13 24.24 3.68
N TRP A 315 9.56 23.43 2.72
CA TRP A 315 8.72 22.54 1.93
C TRP A 315 9.18 21.09 2.07
N GLY A 316 8.34 20.24 2.65
CA GLY A 316 8.60 18.82 2.85
C GLY A 316 7.95 17.96 1.77
N ALA A 317 8.71 17.14 1.06
CA ALA A 317 8.15 16.18 0.11
C ALA A 317 8.99 14.89 0.03
N ASP A 318 8.58 13.95 -0.81
CA ASP A 318 9.39 12.79 -1.16
C ASP A 318 10.47 13.14 -2.20
N GLN A 319 11.17 12.14 -2.72
CA GLN A 319 12.25 12.33 -3.71
C GLN A 319 11.73 12.28 -5.15
N HIS A 320 10.49 12.73 -5.40
CA HIS A 320 9.96 12.79 -6.76
C HIS A 320 10.62 13.92 -7.55
N ARG A 321 11.35 13.56 -8.63
CA ARG A 321 12.23 14.49 -9.37
C ARG A 321 11.46 15.62 -10.04
N GLY A 322 10.38 15.29 -10.75
CA GLY A 322 9.54 16.29 -11.41
C GLY A 322 8.86 17.25 -10.43
N GLN A 323 8.50 16.80 -9.24
CA GLN A 323 7.84 17.65 -8.24
C GLN A 323 8.83 18.65 -7.65
N ALA A 324 9.99 18.16 -7.23
CA ALA A 324 11.06 18.99 -6.71
C ALA A 324 11.54 20.01 -7.75
N LYS A 325 11.85 19.55 -8.98
CA LYS A 325 12.30 20.44 -10.05
C LYS A 325 11.23 21.46 -10.43
N GLY A 326 9.96 21.07 -10.54
CA GLY A 326 8.85 21.98 -10.82
C GLY A 326 8.72 23.08 -9.76
N LEU A 327 8.94 22.76 -8.48
CA LEU A 327 9.01 23.76 -7.41
C LEU A 327 10.23 24.68 -7.59
N GLY A 328 11.40 24.13 -7.90
CA GLY A 328 12.61 24.91 -8.17
C GLY A 328 12.46 25.88 -9.34
N LEU A 329 11.85 25.43 -10.45
CA LEU A 329 11.53 26.25 -11.61
C LEU A 329 10.53 27.36 -11.27
N HIS A 330 9.54 27.06 -10.44
CA HIS A 330 8.59 28.06 -9.97
C HIS A 330 9.28 29.15 -9.14
N LEU A 331 10.14 28.76 -8.19
CA LEU A 331 10.92 29.71 -7.39
C LEU A 331 11.87 30.56 -8.24
N GLN A 332 12.51 29.96 -9.24
CA GLN A 332 13.34 30.67 -10.20
C GLN A 332 12.53 31.70 -11.00
N ALA A 333 11.35 31.32 -11.48
CA ALA A 333 10.45 32.22 -12.20
C ALA A 333 9.95 33.39 -11.33
N LEU A 334 9.79 33.17 -10.02
CA LEU A 334 9.50 34.24 -9.06
C LEU A 334 10.70 35.16 -8.85
N ALA A 335 11.88 34.60 -8.60
CA ALA A 335 13.11 35.38 -8.42
C ALA A 335 13.37 36.29 -9.63
N ALA A 336 13.18 35.79 -10.85
CA ALA A 336 13.36 36.55 -12.09
C ALA A 336 12.44 37.79 -12.21
N LYS A 337 11.30 37.81 -11.51
CA LYS A 337 10.36 38.94 -11.48
C LYS A 337 10.65 39.92 -10.35
N MET A 338 11.51 39.56 -9.40
CA MET A 338 11.87 40.40 -8.26
C MET A 338 12.97 41.40 -8.64
N PRO A 339 13.06 42.54 -7.93
CA PRO A 339 14.24 43.41 -8.01
C PRO A 339 15.52 42.61 -7.76
N VAL A 340 16.62 43.05 -8.38
CA VAL A 340 17.94 42.44 -8.18
C VAL A 340 18.25 42.42 -6.68
N LYS A 341 18.48 41.23 -6.14
CA LYS A 341 18.70 41.00 -4.72
C LYS A 341 19.81 39.97 -4.54
N GLN A 342 20.73 40.26 -3.62
CA GLN A 342 21.79 39.31 -3.28
C GLN A 342 21.21 38.16 -2.47
N ASP A 343 21.75 36.97 -2.66
CA ASP A 343 21.39 35.81 -1.86
C ASP A 343 21.92 35.98 -0.43
N LEU A 344 21.08 35.70 0.56
CA LEU A 344 21.43 35.88 1.98
C LEU A 344 22.51 34.90 2.46
N HIS A 345 22.68 33.76 1.78
CA HIS A 345 23.64 32.73 2.13
C HIS A 345 24.93 32.83 1.30
N GLN A 346 24.83 33.39 0.10
CA GLN A 346 25.91 33.55 -0.86
C GLN A 346 25.88 34.98 -1.43
N PRO A 347 26.34 36.00 -0.67
CA PRO A 347 26.19 37.41 -1.04
C PRO A 347 26.87 37.83 -2.35
N GLU A 348 27.78 36.99 -2.86
CA GLU A 348 28.44 37.15 -4.16
C GLU A 348 27.55 36.80 -5.36
N ARG A 349 26.38 36.19 -5.11
CA ARG A 349 25.40 35.79 -6.12
C ARG A 349 24.07 36.48 -5.89
N THR A 350 23.36 36.74 -6.99
CA THR A 350 21.97 37.22 -6.94
C THR A 350 21.01 36.05 -6.85
N ILE A 351 19.85 36.23 -6.21
CA ILE A 351 18.79 35.20 -6.16
C ILE A 351 18.31 34.81 -7.56
N GLN A 352 18.40 35.71 -8.54
CA GLN A 352 18.07 35.47 -9.94
C GLN A 352 19.08 34.58 -10.67
N SER A 353 20.34 34.54 -10.19
CA SER A 353 21.41 33.73 -10.79
C SER A 353 21.40 32.28 -10.30
N LEU A 354 20.50 31.92 -9.38
CA LEU A 354 20.39 30.58 -8.85
C LEU A 354 19.69 29.66 -9.85
N THR A 355 20.17 28.42 -9.91
CA THR A 355 19.51 27.34 -10.65
C THR A 355 18.27 26.85 -9.90
N PRO A 356 17.35 26.11 -10.56
CA PRO A 356 16.17 25.54 -9.90
C PRO A 356 16.52 24.72 -8.65
N TYR A 357 17.61 23.95 -8.69
CA TYR A 357 18.05 23.12 -7.56
C TYR A 357 18.64 23.93 -6.41
N GLU A 358 19.34 25.03 -6.71
CA GLU A 358 19.89 25.91 -5.68
C GLU A 358 18.80 26.67 -4.92
N HIS A 359 17.66 26.98 -5.58
CA HIS A 359 16.47 27.44 -4.86
C HIS A 359 15.95 26.38 -3.89
N LEU A 360 15.93 25.10 -4.28
CA LEU A 360 15.51 24.01 -3.40
C LEU A 360 16.44 23.84 -2.19
N HIS A 361 17.75 24.03 -2.34
CA HIS A 361 18.71 23.92 -1.23
C HIS A 361 18.38 24.86 -0.05
N ARG A 362 17.59 25.91 -0.29
CA ARG A 362 17.22 26.96 0.68
C ARG A 362 15.81 26.80 1.25
N THR A 363 15.03 25.83 0.79
CA THR A 363 13.64 25.65 1.26
C THR A 363 13.17 24.19 1.33
N PHE A 364 13.78 23.26 0.62
CA PHE A 364 13.27 21.90 0.45
C PHE A 364 13.87 20.92 1.45
N ARG A 365 13.03 20.03 1.99
CA ARG A 365 13.43 18.96 2.90
C ARG A 365 12.82 17.64 2.48
N LEU A 366 13.64 16.60 2.46
CA LEU A 366 13.18 15.26 2.12
C LEU A 366 12.53 14.57 3.31
N CYS A 367 11.46 13.83 3.01
CA CYS A 367 10.81 12.99 3.99
C CYS A 367 11.72 11.86 4.46
N SER A 368 12.05 11.85 5.76
CA SER A 368 12.83 10.78 6.40
C SER A 368 12.19 9.38 6.28
N ASN A 369 10.85 9.27 6.37
CA ASN A 369 10.17 7.98 6.22
C ASN A 369 10.41 7.34 4.84
N HIS A 370 10.24 8.12 3.76
CA HIS A 370 10.48 7.67 2.39
C HIS A 370 11.96 7.35 2.18
N TYR A 371 12.86 8.18 2.71
CA TYR A 371 14.30 7.92 2.70
C TYR A 371 14.67 6.58 3.35
N TYR A 372 14.18 6.31 4.56
CA TYR A 372 14.44 5.05 5.26
C TYR A 372 13.77 3.85 4.58
N ARG A 373 12.57 4.01 4.02
CA ARG A 373 11.88 2.95 3.25
C ARG A 373 12.71 2.54 2.05
N ASN A 374 13.25 3.51 1.30
CA ASN A 374 14.14 3.28 0.16
C ASN A 374 15.44 2.53 0.55
N ILE A 375 16.05 2.88 1.69
CA ILE A 375 17.23 2.15 2.22
C ILE A 375 16.86 0.71 2.63
N ASN A 376 15.70 0.52 3.25
CA ASN A 376 15.29 -0.81 3.72
C ASN A 376 15.12 -1.79 2.54
N THR A 377 14.56 -1.33 1.42
CA THR A 377 14.39 -2.11 0.19
C THR A 377 15.68 -2.26 -0.62
N CYS A 378 16.70 -1.45 -0.36
CA CYS A 378 17.99 -1.55 -1.06
C CYS A 378 18.70 -2.88 -0.71
N PRO A 379 19.13 -3.67 -1.71
CA PRO A 379 19.76 -4.98 -1.49
C PRO A 379 21.26 -4.84 -1.16
N VAL A 380 21.57 -4.17 -0.05
CA VAL A 380 22.94 -4.00 0.49
C VAL A 380 23.03 -4.55 1.92
N SER A 381 24.25 -4.77 2.39
CA SER A 381 24.51 -5.28 3.75
C SER A 381 23.98 -4.33 4.83
N CYS A 382 23.73 -4.84 6.04
CA CYS A 382 23.30 -4.02 7.18
C CYS A 382 24.32 -2.92 7.53
N GLU A 383 25.61 -3.18 7.32
CA GLU A 383 26.68 -2.19 7.50
C GLU A 383 26.49 -1.01 6.55
N VAL A 384 26.28 -1.28 5.25
CA VAL A 384 26.06 -0.23 4.24
C VAL A 384 24.75 0.51 4.51
N LYS A 385 23.67 -0.19 4.90
CA LYS A 385 22.42 0.48 5.30
C LYS A 385 22.62 1.44 6.47
N ARG A 386 23.51 1.13 7.42
CA ARG A 386 23.83 2.03 8.54
C ARG A 386 24.55 3.29 8.06
N LEU A 387 25.50 3.15 7.13
CA LEU A 387 26.17 4.29 6.48
C LEU A 387 25.16 5.15 5.70
N MET A 388 24.29 4.55 4.90
CA MET A 388 23.25 5.30 4.17
C MET A 388 22.32 6.06 5.14
N ARG A 389 21.98 5.45 6.28
CA ARG A 389 21.13 6.11 7.29
C ARG A 389 21.85 7.26 8.01
N SER A 390 23.17 7.22 8.16
CA SER A 390 23.91 8.28 8.86
C SER A 390 23.92 9.60 8.09
N LEU A 391 23.78 9.55 6.76
CA LEU A 391 23.70 10.75 5.91
C LEU A 391 22.47 11.63 6.19
N LEU A 392 21.39 11.08 6.77
CA LEU A 392 20.25 11.89 7.24
C LEU A 392 20.56 12.44 8.64
N CYS A 393 21.08 13.66 8.72
CA CYS A 393 21.60 14.24 9.95
C CYS A 393 21.55 15.78 9.95
N MET A 394 21.97 16.40 11.05
CA MET A 394 22.18 17.85 11.10
C MET A 394 23.55 18.19 10.51
N GLU A 395 24.60 17.63 11.11
CA GLU A 395 26.00 17.77 10.72
C GLU A 395 26.59 16.38 10.59
N HIS A 396 27.47 16.17 9.61
CA HIS A 396 28.03 14.86 9.33
C HIS A 396 29.55 14.86 9.49
N VAL A 397 30.06 14.06 10.44
CA VAL A 397 31.49 14.03 10.82
C VAL A 397 32.42 13.76 9.64
N ASP A 398 32.09 12.79 8.79
CA ASP A 398 32.88 12.46 7.59
C ASP A 398 31.95 12.11 6.44
N TRP A 399 31.41 13.13 5.77
CA TRP A 399 30.45 12.96 4.69
C TRP A 399 31.08 12.22 3.50
N ASP A 400 32.20 12.73 3.02
CA ASP A 400 32.83 12.23 1.79
C ASP A 400 33.38 10.81 1.99
N GLY A 401 33.99 10.50 3.15
CA GLY A 401 34.41 9.14 3.48
C GLY A 401 33.23 8.18 3.63
N THR A 402 32.08 8.64 4.14
CA THR A 402 30.86 7.82 4.21
C THR A 402 30.29 7.53 2.82
N VAL A 403 30.26 8.52 1.93
CA VAL A 403 29.86 8.33 0.53
C VAL A 403 30.79 7.34 -0.18
N ALA A 404 32.11 7.50 -0.05
CA ALA A 404 33.09 6.58 -0.62
C ALA A 404 32.93 5.15 -0.09
N ALA A 405 32.69 4.99 1.22
CA ALA A 405 32.47 3.69 1.84
C ALA A 405 31.18 3.01 1.35
N ILE A 406 30.11 3.76 1.08
CA ILE A 406 28.88 3.22 0.47
C ILE A 406 29.16 2.77 -0.97
N GLU A 407 29.96 3.54 -1.72
CA GLU A 407 30.31 3.24 -3.11
C GLU A 407 31.14 1.95 -3.23
N GLU A 408 32.13 1.80 -2.35
CA GLU A 408 33.05 0.68 -2.29
C GLU A 408 32.35 -0.60 -1.76
N LYS A 409 31.73 -0.50 -0.58
CA LYS A 409 31.16 -1.66 0.14
C LYS A 409 29.76 -2.03 -0.32
N GLY A 410 29.03 -1.10 -0.93
CA GLY A 410 27.63 -1.28 -1.34
C GLY A 410 27.45 -2.02 -2.66
N GLY A 411 28.53 -2.31 -3.39
CA GLY A 411 28.47 -2.95 -4.71
C GLY A 411 27.63 -2.15 -5.70
N LYS A 412 27.03 -2.83 -6.69
CA LYS A 412 26.18 -2.16 -7.70
C LYS A 412 24.98 -1.44 -7.05
N ALA A 413 24.32 -2.08 -6.08
CA ALA A 413 23.13 -1.52 -5.45
C ALA A 413 23.42 -0.24 -4.65
N GLY A 414 24.53 -0.19 -3.92
CA GLY A 414 24.97 1.02 -3.22
C GLY A 414 25.39 2.14 -4.18
N ARG A 415 26.11 1.81 -5.25
CA ARG A 415 26.48 2.77 -6.30
C ARG A 415 25.27 3.34 -7.02
N ASP A 416 24.32 2.50 -7.42
CA ASP A 416 23.08 2.93 -8.06
C ASP A 416 22.28 3.84 -7.13
N TRP A 417 22.24 3.52 -5.84
CA TRP A 417 21.59 4.38 -4.84
C TRP A 417 22.27 5.74 -4.70
N LEU A 418 23.61 5.79 -4.63
CA LEU A 418 24.35 7.05 -4.57
C LEU A 418 24.15 7.87 -5.85
N LYS A 419 24.27 7.23 -7.01
CA LYS A 419 24.05 7.86 -8.32
C LYS A 419 22.65 8.44 -8.41
N ASP A 420 21.63 7.73 -7.92
CA ASP A 420 20.28 8.25 -7.83
C ASP A 420 20.24 9.57 -7.02
N LYS A 421 20.77 9.59 -5.80
CA LYS A 421 20.79 10.82 -4.96
C LYS A 421 21.57 11.96 -5.61
N GLN A 422 22.75 11.67 -6.14
CA GLN A 422 23.60 12.66 -6.82
C GLN A 422 22.91 13.24 -8.06
N SER A 423 22.29 12.39 -8.88
CA SER A 423 21.61 12.80 -10.12
C SER A 423 20.39 13.70 -9.89
N THR A 424 19.82 13.70 -8.68
CA THR A 424 18.72 14.62 -8.37
C THR A 424 19.18 16.04 -8.03
N HIS A 425 20.46 16.27 -7.76
CA HIS A 425 21.04 17.58 -7.39
C HIS A 425 20.47 18.28 -6.13
N PHE A 426 19.38 17.79 -5.53
CA PHE A 426 18.80 18.35 -4.29
C PHE A 426 18.78 17.37 -3.11
N ALA A 427 18.88 16.05 -3.35
CA ALA A 427 18.57 15.07 -2.30
C ALA A 427 19.50 15.17 -1.09
N PHE A 428 20.80 15.37 -1.29
CA PHE A 428 21.75 15.46 -0.17
C PHE A 428 21.56 16.71 0.68
N GLN A 429 21.33 17.85 0.05
CA GLN A 429 20.99 19.12 0.71
C GLN A 429 19.65 19.01 1.44
N ALA A 430 18.72 18.19 0.94
CA ALA A 430 17.41 18.01 1.54
C ALA A 430 17.38 16.98 2.70
N ILE A 431 18.44 16.20 2.93
CA ILE A 431 18.54 15.25 4.06
C ILE A 431 19.56 15.68 5.14
N CYS A 432 20.51 16.53 4.80
CA CYS A 432 21.56 16.99 5.71
C CYS A 432 21.52 18.52 5.84
N TRP A 433 21.31 19.01 7.05
CA TRP A 433 21.19 20.45 7.30
C TRP A 433 22.46 21.21 6.91
N GLU A 434 23.64 20.71 7.28
CA GLU A 434 24.94 21.33 7.00
C GLU A 434 25.21 21.51 5.50
N ARG A 435 24.58 20.68 4.66
CA ARG A 435 24.63 20.82 3.20
C ARG A 435 23.52 21.69 2.64
N SER A 436 22.48 21.97 3.42
CA SER A 436 21.41 22.88 3.07
C SER A 436 21.79 24.33 3.37
N PHE A 437 21.04 25.26 2.81
CA PHE A 437 21.07 26.66 3.21
C PHE A 437 19.83 27.06 4.02
N ILE A 438 19.07 26.08 4.55
CA ILE A 438 17.95 26.38 5.42
C ILE A 438 18.51 26.79 6.80
N PRO A 439 18.09 27.91 7.40
CA PRO A 439 18.56 28.29 8.73
C PRO A 439 18.33 27.20 9.77
N TRP A 440 19.28 27.04 10.69
CA TRP A 440 19.28 25.97 11.70
C TRP A 440 17.97 25.91 12.50
N ALA A 441 17.48 27.07 12.96
CA ALA A 441 16.25 27.16 13.74
C ALA A 441 15.03 26.69 12.94
N ILE A 442 14.96 27.05 11.65
CA ILE A 442 13.89 26.66 10.74
C ILE A 442 13.92 25.17 10.47
N TRP A 443 15.10 24.61 10.16
CA TRP A 443 15.26 23.18 9.91
C TRP A 443 14.87 22.34 11.13
N LYS A 444 15.27 22.77 12.33
CA LYS A 444 14.96 22.09 13.58
C LYS A 444 13.47 22.17 13.94
N ALA A 445 12.82 23.29 13.64
CA ALA A 445 11.41 23.49 13.90
C ALA A 445 10.50 22.75 12.90
N GLY A 446 10.97 22.52 11.67
CA GLY A 446 10.21 21.78 10.65
C GLY A 446 10.12 20.28 10.93
N ASP A 447 9.03 19.66 10.48
CA ASP A 447 8.85 18.22 10.58
C ASP A 447 9.75 17.49 9.58
N SER A 448 10.48 16.47 10.05
CA SER A 448 11.36 15.65 9.21
C SER A 448 10.64 14.49 8.51
N HIS A 449 9.33 14.32 8.74
CA HIS A 449 8.53 13.23 8.18
C HIS A 449 7.22 13.75 7.57
N THR A 450 6.76 13.12 6.49
CA THR A 450 5.47 13.43 5.84
C THR A 450 4.31 12.59 6.38
N ASN A 451 4.39 12.13 7.65
CA ASN A 451 3.29 11.40 8.31
C ASN A 451 1.95 12.13 8.19
N LEU A 452 2.00 13.46 8.17
CA LEU A 452 0.84 14.32 7.99
C LEU A 452 0.14 14.01 6.67
N VAL A 453 0.81 14.23 5.53
CA VAL A 453 0.20 14.04 4.21
C VAL A 453 -0.13 12.56 3.96
N GLU A 454 0.70 11.62 4.43
CA GLU A 454 0.38 10.18 4.36
C GLU A 454 -0.91 9.83 5.15
N SER A 455 -1.16 10.53 6.26
CA SER A 455 -2.41 10.37 7.02
C SER A 455 -3.61 10.99 6.31
N VAL A 456 -3.43 12.15 5.66
CA VAL A 456 -4.48 12.79 4.85
C VAL A 456 -4.87 11.88 3.67
N HIS A 457 -3.88 11.38 2.93
CA HIS A 457 -4.10 10.39 1.87
C HIS A 457 -4.89 9.17 2.38
N ARG A 458 -4.52 8.64 3.55
CA ARG A 458 -5.23 7.50 4.14
C ARG A 458 -6.68 7.84 4.49
N ASP A 459 -6.91 8.98 5.14
CA ASP A 459 -8.24 9.46 5.51
C ASP A 459 -9.14 9.59 4.27
N VAL A 460 -8.65 10.26 3.23
CA VAL A 460 -9.39 10.46 1.99
C VAL A 460 -9.65 9.14 1.25
N ASN A 461 -8.70 8.20 1.28
CA ASN A 461 -8.86 6.87 0.68
C ASN A 461 -9.99 6.05 1.36
N HIS A 462 -10.35 6.34 2.62
CA HIS A 462 -11.52 5.72 3.25
C HIS A 462 -12.84 6.13 2.58
N HIS A 463 -12.87 7.26 1.85
CA HIS A 463 -14.02 7.68 1.05
C HIS A 463 -14.08 7.01 -0.34
N GLY A 464 -13.05 6.24 -0.72
CA GLY A 464 -13.02 5.44 -1.93
C GLY A 464 -11.65 5.42 -2.60
N VAL A 465 -11.34 4.30 -3.24
CA VAL A 465 -10.17 4.10 -4.11
C VAL A 465 -10.63 3.65 -5.49
N HIS A 466 -9.82 3.92 -6.52
CA HIS A 466 -10.18 3.71 -7.93
C HIS A 466 -11.52 4.36 -8.32
N CYS A 467 -11.72 5.59 -7.87
CA CYS A 467 -12.87 6.41 -8.26
C CYS A 467 -12.68 6.96 -9.68
N SER A 468 -13.79 7.25 -10.34
CA SER A 468 -13.82 8.16 -11.49
C SER A 468 -13.38 9.57 -11.07
N LEU A 469 -12.91 10.37 -12.04
CA LEU A 469 -12.43 11.74 -11.80
C LEU A 469 -13.51 12.62 -11.16
N TYR A 470 -14.75 12.53 -11.66
CA TYR A 470 -15.90 13.25 -11.11
C TYR A 470 -16.13 12.93 -9.62
N SER A 471 -16.17 11.64 -9.26
CA SER A 471 -16.38 11.25 -7.86
C SER A 471 -15.20 11.58 -6.96
N ALA A 472 -13.98 11.47 -7.46
CA ALA A 472 -12.80 11.86 -6.70
C ALA A 472 -12.83 13.35 -6.34
N LEU A 473 -13.25 14.21 -7.27
CA LEU A 473 -13.41 15.64 -7.06
C LEU A 473 -14.49 15.94 -6.01
N GLN A 474 -15.70 15.40 -6.18
CA GLN A 474 -16.80 15.65 -5.22
C GLN A 474 -16.45 15.18 -3.81
N LYS A 475 -15.87 13.98 -3.68
CA LYS A 475 -15.46 13.44 -2.39
C LYS A 475 -14.29 14.23 -1.78
N GLY A 476 -13.37 14.72 -2.62
CA GLY A 476 -12.28 15.61 -2.20
C GLY A 476 -12.83 16.92 -1.64
N GLN A 477 -13.75 17.56 -2.37
CA GLN A 477 -14.44 18.79 -1.94
C GLN A 477 -15.15 18.61 -0.61
N ALA A 478 -15.93 17.52 -0.47
CA ALA A 478 -16.66 17.23 0.76
C ALA A 478 -15.71 17.01 1.94
N PHE A 479 -14.62 16.27 1.74
CA PHE A 479 -13.61 16.03 2.77
C PHE A 479 -12.89 17.31 3.20
N ASP A 480 -12.41 18.10 2.24
CA ASP A 480 -11.69 19.35 2.52
C ASP A 480 -12.63 20.34 3.23
N SER A 481 -13.89 20.45 2.80
CA SER A 481 -14.91 21.27 3.47
C SER A 481 -15.19 20.80 4.90
N PHE A 482 -15.26 19.50 5.13
CA PHE A 482 -15.44 18.91 6.46
C PHE A 482 -14.27 19.21 7.41
N LYS A 483 -13.02 19.09 6.92
CA LYS A 483 -11.82 19.40 7.71
C LYS A 483 -11.77 20.89 8.04
N MET A 484 -12.03 21.75 7.07
CA MET A 484 -12.10 23.20 7.27
C MET A 484 -13.19 23.59 8.27
N ARG A 485 -14.39 23.00 8.18
CA ARG A 485 -15.46 23.26 9.14
C ARG A 485 -15.11 22.80 10.55
N THR A 486 -14.44 21.66 10.66
CA THR A 486 -13.97 21.12 11.94
C THR A 486 -12.96 22.07 12.60
N LEU A 487 -12.04 22.63 11.81
CA LEU A 487 -11.09 23.64 12.28
C LEU A 487 -11.82 24.90 12.75
N GLU A 488 -12.75 25.44 11.95
CA GLU A 488 -13.53 26.62 12.34
C GLU A 488 -14.28 26.43 13.66
N VAL A 489 -14.85 25.23 13.87
CA VAL A 489 -15.54 24.88 15.11
C VAL A 489 -14.57 24.84 16.29
N PHE A 490 -13.34 24.35 16.09
CA PHE A 490 -12.31 24.41 17.11
C PHE A 490 -11.86 25.85 17.41
N GLU A 491 -11.62 26.67 16.38
CA GLU A 491 -11.19 28.06 16.54
C GLU A 491 -12.28 28.91 17.23
N THR A 492 -13.55 28.67 16.90
CA THR A 492 -14.68 29.46 17.41
C THR A 492 -15.16 29.00 18.80
N TYR A 493 -15.23 27.69 19.03
CA TYR A 493 -15.88 27.10 20.20
C TYR A 493 -14.94 26.25 21.06
N GLY A 494 -13.70 26.03 20.64
CA GLY A 494 -12.73 25.15 21.34
C GLY A 494 -13.02 23.66 21.22
N VAL A 495 -14.00 23.25 20.40
CA VAL A 495 -14.41 21.84 20.29
C VAL A 495 -13.51 21.09 19.32
N ARG A 496 -12.75 20.12 19.84
CA ARG A 496 -11.86 19.26 19.06
C ARG A 496 -12.62 18.09 18.42
N PRO A 497 -12.13 17.55 17.28
CA PRO A 497 -12.73 16.37 16.64
C PRO A 497 -12.57 15.07 17.45
N THR A 498 -11.72 15.08 18.48
CA THR A 498 -11.52 13.92 19.36
C THR A 498 -11.47 14.37 20.81
N TYR A 499 -11.86 13.49 21.74
CA TYR A 499 -11.74 13.72 23.19
C TYR A 499 -10.30 13.78 23.71
N ARG A 500 -9.30 13.57 22.86
CA ARG A 500 -7.89 13.72 23.26
C ARG A 500 -7.56 15.20 23.31
N SER A 501 -6.72 15.58 24.27
CA SER A 501 -6.28 16.97 24.41
C SER A 501 -5.54 17.46 23.15
N GLY A 502 -4.95 16.54 22.39
CA GLY A 502 -4.15 16.85 21.22
C GLY A 502 -2.84 17.54 21.58
N HIS A 503 -2.44 17.53 22.86
CA HIS A 503 -1.21 18.17 23.28
C HIS A 503 0.00 17.42 22.69
N ILE A 504 1.03 18.17 22.29
CA ILE A 504 2.24 17.63 21.64
C ILE A 504 2.89 16.54 22.51
N SER A 505 2.84 16.68 23.85
CA SER A 505 3.38 15.70 24.79
C SER A 505 2.66 14.34 24.73
N GLU A 506 1.33 14.30 24.53
CA GLU A 506 0.58 13.04 24.39
C GLU A 506 0.97 12.31 23.10
N ASN A 507 1.15 13.07 22.01
CA ASN A 507 1.63 12.56 20.74
C ASN A 507 3.05 12.01 20.88
N ALA A 508 3.94 12.74 21.55
CA ALA A 508 5.32 12.31 21.82
C ALA A 508 5.35 11.02 22.65
N PHE A 509 4.58 10.95 23.74
CA PHE A 509 4.48 9.77 24.58
C PHE A 509 3.95 8.55 23.81
N THR A 510 2.90 8.76 23.00
CA THR A 510 2.33 7.69 22.17
C THR A 510 3.34 7.19 21.13
N ASN A 511 4.09 8.09 20.50
CA ASN A 511 5.14 7.73 19.54
C ASN A 511 6.30 6.99 20.21
N LEU A 512 6.73 7.41 21.41
CA LEU A 512 7.73 6.69 22.20
C LEU A 512 7.25 5.27 22.52
N ARG A 513 6.01 5.12 23.01
CA ARG A 513 5.42 3.80 23.29
C ARG A 513 5.32 2.94 22.04
N ARG A 514 4.99 3.51 20.88
CA ARG A 514 4.97 2.79 19.59
C ARG A 514 6.37 2.31 19.18
N ARG A 515 7.40 3.16 19.34
CA ARG A 515 8.80 2.80 19.06
C ARG A 515 9.29 1.68 19.98
N ASP A 516 9.03 1.80 21.28
CA ASP A 516 9.37 0.77 22.27
C ASP A 516 8.69 -0.57 21.90
N ASN A 517 7.39 -0.55 21.60
CA ASN A 517 6.67 -1.74 21.15
C ASN A 517 7.24 -2.35 19.86
N ALA A 518 7.63 -1.54 18.88
CA ALA A 518 8.22 -2.02 17.64
C ALA A 518 9.60 -2.66 17.89
N GLN A 519 10.43 -2.03 18.72
CA GLN A 519 11.72 -2.56 19.13
C GLN A 519 11.55 -3.88 19.89
N ARG A 520 10.61 -3.97 20.83
CA ARG A 520 10.28 -5.21 21.54
C ARG A 520 9.89 -6.33 20.59
N ARG A 521 9.09 -6.06 19.55
CA ARG A 521 8.73 -7.09 18.55
C ARG A 521 9.94 -7.60 17.77
N ILE A 522 10.87 -6.71 17.39
CA ILE A 522 12.11 -7.10 16.71
C ILE A 522 12.94 -7.99 17.62
N LEU A 523 13.13 -7.58 18.88
CA LEU A 523 13.88 -8.36 19.86
C LEU A 523 13.24 -9.74 20.09
N LEU A 524 11.92 -9.81 20.26
CA LEU A 524 11.19 -11.07 20.39
C LEU A 524 11.35 -11.99 19.18
N ALA A 525 11.33 -11.43 17.95
CA ALA A 525 11.54 -12.21 16.74
C ALA A 525 12.96 -12.76 16.66
N GLN A 526 13.97 -11.96 17.04
CA GLN A 526 15.37 -12.41 17.14
C GLN A 526 15.52 -13.49 18.22
N ASP A 527 14.87 -13.34 19.37
CA ASP A 527 14.90 -14.31 20.46
C ASP A 527 14.26 -15.65 20.05
N GLN A 528 13.20 -15.63 19.24
CA GLN A 528 12.63 -16.85 18.66
C GLN A 528 13.61 -17.56 17.70
N ILE A 529 14.40 -16.81 16.94
CA ILE A 529 15.46 -17.36 16.08
C ILE A 529 16.54 -18.00 16.94
N ILE A 530 16.99 -17.31 18.00
CA ILE A 530 17.98 -17.82 18.95
C ILE A 530 17.47 -19.09 19.64
N MET A 531 16.20 -19.13 20.06
CA MET A 531 15.61 -20.33 20.67
C MET A 531 15.60 -21.52 19.70
N LYS A 532 15.18 -21.32 18.44
CA LYS A 532 15.21 -22.37 17.41
C LYS A 532 16.62 -22.85 17.12
N TYR A 533 17.57 -21.91 17.04
CA TYR A 533 18.99 -22.22 16.88
C TYR A 533 19.53 -23.05 18.04
N ASN A 534 19.29 -22.61 19.28
CA ASN A 534 19.72 -23.31 20.48
C ASN A 534 19.14 -24.73 20.54
N HIS A 535 17.86 -24.91 20.19
CA HIS A 535 17.26 -26.24 20.09
C HIS A 535 17.95 -27.11 19.04
N LYS A 536 18.20 -26.58 17.83
CA LYS A 536 18.91 -27.28 16.75
C LYS A 536 20.33 -27.68 17.18
N LEU A 537 21.05 -26.78 17.85
CA LEU A 537 22.40 -27.02 18.36
C LEU A 537 22.39 -28.13 19.43
N THR A 538 21.46 -28.07 20.39
CA THR A 538 21.31 -29.09 21.42
C THR A 538 20.95 -30.45 20.81
N SER A 539 19.99 -30.53 19.89
CA SER A 539 19.63 -31.79 19.23
C SER A 539 20.79 -32.38 18.42
N SER A 540 21.55 -31.54 17.71
CA SER A 540 22.73 -32.01 16.97
C SER A 540 23.84 -32.50 17.92
N TYR A 541 24.01 -31.86 19.07
CA TYR A 541 24.96 -32.27 20.09
C TYR A 541 24.55 -33.58 20.78
N GLU A 542 23.28 -33.74 21.14
CA GLU A 542 22.74 -34.99 21.67
C GLU A 542 22.90 -36.16 20.69
N HIS A 543 22.67 -35.92 19.39
CA HIS A 543 22.89 -36.93 18.35
C HIS A 543 24.37 -37.35 18.26
N LEU A 544 25.29 -36.39 18.35
CA LEU A 544 26.73 -36.67 18.40
C LEU A 544 27.10 -37.51 19.63
N LEU A 545 26.58 -37.16 20.82
CA LEU A 545 26.79 -37.93 22.05
C LEU A 545 26.27 -39.37 21.92
N ARG A 546 25.03 -39.56 21.47
CA ARG A 546 24.44 -40.91 21.27
C ARG A 546 25.23 -41.74 20.26
N SER A 547 25.72 -41.13 19.18
CA SER A 547 26.59 -41.82 18.21
C SER A 547 27.91 -42.27 18.84
N ARG A 548 28.52 -41.44 19.71
CA ARG A 548 29.73 -41.79 20.45
C ARG A 548 29.48 -42.89 21.49
N GLU A 549 28.39 -42.81 22.24
CA GLU A 549 28.01 -43.84 23.22
C GLU A 549 27.80 -45.21 22.57
N LYS A 550 27.19 -45.26 21.37
CA LYS A 550 27.04 -46.51 20.61
C LYS A 550 28.39 -47.14 20.24
N ILE A 551 29.39 -46.32 19.89
CA ILE A 551 30.75 -46.80 19.62
C ILE A 551 31.33 -47.42 20.89
N VAL A 552 31.29 -46.70 22.02
CA VAL A 552 31.83 -47.17 23.30
C VAL A 552 31.14 -48.44 23.77
N HIS A 553 29.81 -48.50 23.72
CA HIS A 553 29.04 -49.67 24.12
C HIS A 553 29.42 -50.88 23.26
N LYS A 554 29.51 -50.70 21.93
CA LYS A 554 29.87 -51.79 21.01
C LYS A 554 31.32 -52.26 21.18
N LEU A 555 32.25 -51.35 21.46
CA LEU A 555 33.63 -51.70 21.81
C LEU A 555 33.67 -52.53 23.10
N LYS A 556 32.90 -52.15 24.13
CA LYS A 556 32.79 -52.93 25.38
C LYS A 556 32.18 -54.32 25.17
N THR A 557 31.16 -54.47 24.32
CA THR A 557 30.55 -55.79 24.04
C THR A 557 31.40 -56.68 23.15
N ASN A 558 32.09 -56.11 22.16
CA ASN A 558 32.95 -56.89 21.25
C ASN A 558 34.31 -57.26 21.87
N TYR A 559 34.74 -56.59 22.96
CA TYR A 559 35.93 -56.98 23.73
C TYR A 559 35.87 -58.43 24.22
N ALA A 560 34.66 -58.97 24.44
CA ALA A 560 34.45 -60.36 24.86
C ALA A 560 34.69 -61.41 23.74
N HIS A 561 34.76 -61.00 22.47
CA HIS A 561 34.78 -61.93 21.32
C HIS A 561 35.89 -61.68 20.30
N TYR A 562 36.81 -60.74 20.54
CA TYR A 562 37.95 -60.44 19.65
C TYR A 562 37.58 -60.25 18.15
N ASP A 563 36.34 -59.85 17.85
CA ASP A 563 35.91 -59.56 16.48
C ASP A 563 35.55 -58.08 16.31
N ILE A 564 36.47 -57.34 15.68
CA ILE A 564 36.27 -55.96 15.28
C ILE A 564 35.95 -55.99 13.80
N SER A 565 34.65 -56.10 13.53
CA SER A 565 34.06 -56.17 12.19
C SER A 565 33.75 -54.78 11.64
N ASP A 566 33.54 -54.69 10.32
CA ASP A 566 32.97 -53.58 9.52
C ASP A 566 31.88 -52.76 10.24
N GLN A 567 31.15 -53.35 11.18
CA GLN A 567 30.14 -52.68 11.99
C GLN A 567 30.71 -51.53 12.84
N VAL A 568 31.88 -51.68 13.47
CA VAL A 568 32.49 -50.60 14.26
C VAL A 568 32.93 -49.44 13.36
N GLN A 569 33.46 -49.76 12.18
CA GLN A 569 33.87 -48.76 11.19
C GLN A 569 32.67 -47.96 10.65
N LYS A 570 31.52 -48.62 10.43
CA LYS A 570 30.25 -47.93 10.08
C LYS A 570 29.76 -47.00 11.21
N LEU A 571 29.92 -47.39 12.47
CA LEU A 571 29.55 -46.54 13.61
C LEU A 571 30.47 -45.32 13.73
N VAL A 572 31.78 -45.47 13.49
CA VAL A 572 32.74 -44.36 13.45
C VAL A 572 32.38 -43.36 12.34
N GLN A 573 32.12 -43.83 11.11
CA GLN A 573 31.67 -42.96 10.01
C GLN A 573 30.35 -42.22 10.34
N THR A 574 29.45 -42.86 11.09
CA THR A 574 28.20 -42.24 11.54
C THR A 574 28.46 -41.13 12.57
N ALA A 575 29.42 -41.31 13.48
CA ALA A 575 29.82 -40.29 14.44
C ALA A 575 30.58 -39.12 13.78
N GLU A 576 31.41 -39.37 12.76
CA GLU A 576 32.07 -38.33 11.98
C GLU A 576 31.06 -37.44 11.25
N LYS A 577 30.06 -38.03 10.58
CA LYS A 577 28.95 -37.28 9.98
C LYS A 577 28.16 -36.47 11.00
N ALA A 578 27.93 -37.02 12.20
CA ALA A 578 27.26 -36.29 13.28
C ALA A 578 28.10 -35.11 13.79
N LEU A 579 29.43 -35.24 13.81
CA LEU A 579 30.36 -34.17 14.19
C LEU A 579 30.39 -33.06 13.13
N GLU A 580 30.43 -33.41 11.85
CA GLU A 580 30.32 -32.45 10.74
C GLU A 580 28.99 -31.69 10.80
N ALA A 581 27.88 -32.38 11.02
CA ALA A 581 26.56 -31.76 11.17
C ALA A 581 26.52 -30.80 12.38
N TYR A 582 27.08 -31.20 13.52
CA TYR A 582 27.20 -30.33 14.69
C TYR A 582 28.06 -29.09 14.43
N ASN A 583 29.23 -29.26 13.80
CA ASN A 583 30.11 -28.14 13.45
C ASN A 583 29.47 -27.19 12.45
N LYS A 584 28.71 -27.71 11.49
CA LYS A 584 27.93 -26.88 10.56
C LYS A 584 26.90 -26.03 11.29
N VAL A 585 26.10 -26.62 12.17
CA VAL A 585 25.12 -25.87 12.98
C VAL A 585 25.83 -24.86 13.88
N LYS A 586 26.97 -25.22 14.50
CA LYS A 586 27.75 -24.30 15.32
C LYS A 586 28.23 -23.07 14.54
N MET A 587 28.68 -23.26 13.29
CA MET A 587 29.12 -22.17 12.41
C MET A 587 27.96 -21.27 11.99
N GLU A 588 26.76 -21.82 11.76
CA GLU A 588 25.54 -21.05 11.47
C GLU A 588 25.17 -20.08 12.61
N GLY A 589 25.61 -20.33 13.84
CA GLY A 589 25.28 -19.53 15.00
C GLY A 589 26.12 -18.27 15.21
N VAL A 590 27.24 -18.11 14.50
CA VAL A 590 28.16 -16.97 14.67
C VAL A 590 27.45 -15.65 14.37
N ASP A 591 26.58 -15.64 13.35
CA ASP A 591 25.81 -14.45 12.95
C ASP A 591 24.67 -14.11 13.93
N LEU A 592 24.33 -15.01 14.86
CA LEU A 592 23.31 -14.78 15.89
C LEU A 592 23.90 -14.17 17.18
N LEU A 593 25.24 -14.09 17.28
CA LEU A 593 25.91 -13.47 18.41
C LEU A 593 25.55 -11.97 18.48
N ASN A 594 25.17 -11.49 19.67
CA ASN A 594 24.74 -10.11 19.92
C ASN A 594 23.45 -9.68 19.20
N THR A 595 22.63 -10.63 18.74
CA THR A 595 21.26 -10.36 18.28
C THR A 595 20.26 -10.64 19.41
N GLY A 596 19.10 -9.97 19.43
CA GLY A 596 18.05 -10.19 20.44
C GLY A 596 18.46 -9.85 21.88
N THR A 597 17.70 -10.37 22.84
CA THR A 597 18.02 -10.33 24.28
C THR A 597 18.39 -11.72 24.84
N GLY A 598 18.15 -12.79 24.08
CA GLY A 598 18.48 -14.17 24.44
C GLY A 598 19.97 -14.51 24.34
N LYS A 599 20.39 -15.55 25.08
CA LYS A 599 21.77 -16.06 25.04
C LYS A 599 21.89 -17.23 24.05
N SER A 600 22.84 -17.13 23.11
CA SER A 600 23.21 -18.23 22.21
C SER A 600 24.12 -19.25 22.94
N LEU A 601 23.86 -20.55 22.78
CA LEU A 601 24.55 -21.64 23.49
C LEU A 601 25.96 -21.97 22.94
N ILE A 602 26.45 -21.25 21.93
CA ILE A 602 27.74 -21.52 21.25
C ILE A 602 28.92 -21.65 22.24
N TYR A 603 28.94 -20.79 23.27
CA TYR A 603 30.00 -20.78 24.29
C TYR A 603 29.92 -21.94 25.28
N VAL A 604 28.72 -22.47 25.56
CA VAL A 604 28.52 -23.52 26.58
C VAL A 604 29.01 -24.87 26.08
N CYS A 605 28.81 -25.18 24.80
CA CYS A 605 29.23 -26.48 24.24
C CYS A 605 30.74 -26.59 24.01
N GLN A 606 31.48 -25.48 23.99
CA GLN A 606 32.94 -25.49 23.78
C GLN A 606 33.70 -26.10 24.96
N LEU A 607 33.14 -26.00 26.18
CA LEU A 607 33.71 -26.58 27.40
C LEU A 607 33.49 -28.10 27.54
N HIS A 608 32.43 -28.67 26.95
CA HIS A 608 32.10 -30.09 27.09
C HIS A 608 32.71 -31.02 26.02
N LEU A 609 33.41 -30.49 25.01
CA LEU A 609 33.98 -31.28 23.90
C LEU A 609 35.36 -31.89 24.19
N LEU A 610 35.90 -31.74 25.40
CA LEU A 610 37.23 -32.25 25.80
C LEU A 610 37.29 -33.76 26.13
N GLY A 611 36.26 -34.56 25.82
CA GLY A 611 36.26 -35.99 26.08
C GLY A 611 35.80 -36.80 24.87
N LEU A 612 36.75 -37.50 24.23
CA LEU A 612 36.70 -38.36 23.03
C LEU A 612 37.27 -37.69 21.77
N ASP A 613 38.59 -37.83 21.62
CA ASP A 613 39.30 -37.51 20.39
C ASP A 613 39.09 -38.65 19.38
N VAL A 614 38.53 -38.34 18.21
CA VAL A 614 38.35 -39.28 17.09
C VAL A 614 39.70 -39.88 16.66
N ILE A 615 40.79 -39.14 16.87
CA ILE A 615 42.17 -39.61 16.67
C ILE A 615 42.50 -40.76 17.62
N LEU A 616 42.02 -40.72 18.86
CA LEU A 616 42.29 -41.74 19.88
C LEU A 616 41.50 -43.03 19.58
N VAL A 617 40.24 -42.92 19.14
CA VAL A 617 39.45 -44.08 18.69
C VAL A 617 40.07 -44.73 17.45
N ASN A 618 40.50 -43.93 16.46
CA ASN A 618 41.20 -44.45 15.28
C ASN A 618 42.55 -45.08 15.62
N LYS A 619 43.28 -44.56 16.62
CA LYS A 619 44.49 -45.19 17.16
C LYS A 619 44.17 -46.54 17.80
N VAL A 620 43.14 -46.64 18.62
CA VAL A 620 42.72 -47.89 19.27
C VAL A 620 42.24 -48.93 18.25
N VAL A 621 41.44 -48.54 17.25
CA VAL A 621 40.99 -49.44 16.18
C VAL A 621 42.17 -49.90 15.30
N LYS A 622 43.10 -49.00 14.94
CA LYS A 622 44.32 -49.39 14.20
C LYS A 622 45.20 -50.32 15.02
N ARG A 623 45.39 -50.05 16.32
CA ARG A 623 46.14 -50.94 17.23
C ARG A 623 45.48 -52.30 17.33
N LEU A 624 44.16 -52.37 17.52
CA LEU A 624 43.44 -53.63 17.58
C LEU A 624 43.49 -54.42 16.25
N ALA A 625 43.51 -53.73 15.11
CA ALA A 625 43.68 -54.36 13.80
C ALA A 625 45.12 -54.89 13.58
N ILE A 626 46.12 -54.20 14.11
CA ILE A 626 47.52 -54.66 14.14
C ILE A 626 47.64 -55.89 15.06
N LEU A 627 47.03 -55.85 16.25
CA LEU A 627 47.01 -56.95 17.21
C LEU A 627 46.30 -58.21 16.71
N ARG A 628 45.41 -58.10 15.71
CA ARG A 628 44.77 -59.25 15.04
C ARG A 628 45.74 -60.01 14.11
N ARG A 629 46.84 -59.38 13.68
CA ARG A 629 47.86 -60.02 12.83
C ARG A 629 48.95 -60.72 13.63
N ASP A 630 49.19 -60.31 14.87
CA ASP A 630 50.18 -60.91 15.77
C ASP A 630 49.47 -61.79 16.82
N GLN A 631 49.18 -63.04 16.48
CA GLN A 631 48.52 -64.00 17.39
C GLN A 631 49.43 -64.55 18.53
N ASP A 632 50.69 -64.12 18.65
CA ASP A 632 51.69 -64.78 19.51
C ASP A 632 52.13 -64.02 20.78
N THR A 633 51.42 -62.97 21.24
CA THR A 633 51.74 -62.32 22.54
C THR A 633 50.52 -62.11 23.44
N ALA A 634 50.08 -63.19 24.09
CA ALA A 634 48.82 -63.23 24.84
C ALA A 634 48.89 -62.90 26.35
N SER A 635 50.02 -62.47 26.94
CA SER A 635 50.14 -62.40 28.41
C SER A 635 50.17 -61.00 29.04
N SER A 636 50.26 -59.91 28.29
CA SER A 636 50.23 -58.52 28.82
C SER A 636 49.20 -57.60 28.14
N LEU A 637 48.39 -58.15 27.23
CA LEU A 637 47.46 -57.41 26.38
C LEU A 637 46.21 -56.82 27.08
N PRO A 638 45.57 -57.48 28.07
CA PRO A 638 44.30 -57.00 28.63
C PRO A 638 44.42 -55.68 29.41
N VAL A 639 45.54 -55.44 30.10
CA VAL A 639 45.70 -54.30 31.03
C VAL A 639 46.00 -52.97 30.30
N LEU A 640 46.79 -53.02 29.21
CA LEU A 640 47.12 -51.84 28.43
C LEU A 640 45.90 -51.32 27.64
N LEU A 641 45.12 -52.22 27.04
CA LEU A 641 43.93 -51.88 26.28
C LEU A 641 42.77 -51.38 27.16
N GLU A 642 42.62 -51.93 28.36
CA GLU A 642 41.61 -51.47 29.32
C GLU A 642 41.91 -50.03 29.77
N SER A 643 43.17 -49.68 30.03
CA SER A 643 43.58 -48.31 30.37
C SER A 643 43.31 -47.30 29.24
N GLU A 644 43.54 -47.70 27.98
CA GLU A 644 43.30 -46.86 26.81
C GLU A 644 41.80 -46.71 26.50
N ILE A 645 40.99 -47.76 26.75
CA ILE A 645 39.53 -47.68 26.64
C ILE A 645 38.92 -46.85 27.77
N TYR A 646 39.44 -46.93 29.00
CA TYR A 646 39.05 -46.04 30.10
C TYR A 646 39.39 -44.57 29.79
N SER A 647 40.50 -44.33 29.09
CA SER A 647 40.86 -43.00 28.59
C SER A 647 39.89 -42.46 27.51
N LEU A 648 39.01 -43.31 26.94
CA LEU A 648 37.98 -42.89 26.00
C LEU A 648 36.64 -42.54 26.68
N LEU A 649 36.48 -42.71 28.00
CA LEU A 649 35.24 -42.33 28.68
C LEU A 649 35.22 -40.82 29.03
N PRO A 650 34.05 -40.15 28.95
CA PRO A 650 33.89 -38.79 29.47
C PRO A 650 34.28 -38.71 30.95
N GLU A 651 34.75 -37.56 31.40
CA GLU A 651 35.26 -37.34 32.77
C GLU A 651 34.27 -37.70 33.90
N LYS A 652 32.96 -37.66 33.63
CA LYS A 652 31.92 -38.10 34.59
C LYS A 652 31.72 -39.62 34.69
N ALA A 653 32.29 -40.38 33.75
CA ALA A 653 32.17 -41.83 33.66
C ALA A 653 33.51 -42.57 33.86
N ARG A 654 34.62 -41.83 33.98
CA ARG A 654 35.82 -42.30 34.68
C ARG A 654 35.63 -42.04 36.17
#